data_AF-A0A9Q0IAS7-F1
#
_entry.id   AF-A0A9Q0IAS7-F1
#
_cell.length_a   1.000
_cell.length_b   1.000
_cell.length_c   1.000
_cell.angle_alpha   90.00
_cell.angle_beta   90.00
_cell.angle_gamma   90.00
#
_symmetry.space_group_name_H-M   'P 1'
#
loop_
_entity.id
_entity.type
_entity.pdbx_description
1 polymer ?
#
loop_
_entity_poly.entity_id
_entity_poly.type
_entity_poly.pdbx_seq_one_letter_code
_entity_poly.pdbx_strand_id
1 'polypeptide(L)'
;MLSCKSVWNKMAPLARCSATGCRRAASRTGLKQTRGPYRVPVASMSTGPTGGGGGGGSENMVYALLVGVAAVGCGVYTYRTVRGDQQRYETRMAQITSRSTPGQQTSFLQTQDSEVPSPASESQPAAPEVSPPAPLEEVPAPPEQAEEAPPAPPEQAEEAPPAPPEQAEEAPPAPSTETPAPAEEHTSPCSSEETPVETPTVLPGVPGHAPYLLIGGGTASFAAARSIRARDPGAKVLIVTEEPDLPYMRPPLSKELWFSDDPTVTDTLRFKQWNGKERSIYFQPPSFYTSPEELAVAENGGVAVLTGKKVVHMDVRGNKVQLDDGVEISYDKCLIATGGVPRNLQVIERAGEEVMKRTTLFRKVEDFKVLDSVSRSVKSITIVGGGFLGSELACALGRRSAESGLEVVQLFPEKGNMGKVLPEYLSNWTTEKVKREGVKVLPEALVKAVSFQDEKVHIQLKDGRVVITDHVVAAVGLEPSVDLAKSAGLEVDADFGGYRVNAELQARSNIWVAGDAACFYDIRLGRRRVEHHDHAVVSGRLAGENMTGANKPYWHQSMFWSDLGPDVGYEAIGIVDSSLPTVGVFAKATAKDTPRAATEQSGTGIRSESETEEVAASAPVASPAPPPAALPHKDDYGKGVIFYLRDKVVVGVILWNVFNRMPIARKIIKDGEEHADLNEVAKLFNIHEE
;
A
#
# COMPACT_ATOMS: atom_id res chain seq x y z
N MET A 1 33.29 -22.41 40.29
CA MET A 1 32.83 -23.17 41.48
C MET A 1 31.91 -22.27 42.30
N LEU A 2 30.78 -22.82 42.78
CA LEU A 2 29.94 -22.35 43.92
C LEU A 2 29.48 -20.87 43.98
N SER A 3 28.28 -20.51 44.45
CA SER A 3 26.98 -21.19 44.58
C SER A 3 25.97 -20.12 45.02
N CYS A 4 24.81 -19.98 44.36
CA CYS A 4 23.67 -19.28 44.97
C CYS A 4 22.31 -19.84 44.49
N LYS A 5 22.18 -21.18 44.48
CA LYS A 5 20.90 -21.88 44.21
C LYS A 5 19.92 -21.85 45.41
N SER A 6 20.25 -21.17 46.51
CA SER A 6 19.49 -21.21 47.78
C SER A 6 18.42 -20.12 47.94
N VAL A 7 18.42 -19.08 47.11
CA VAL A 7 17.47 -17.95 47.23
C VAL A 7 16.16 -18.20 46.46
N TRP A 8 16.21 -18.90 45.33
CA TRP A 8 15.03 -19.08 44.45
C TRP A 8 13.97 -20.02 45.03
N ASN A 9 14.37 -21.04 45.79
CA ASN A 9 13.46 -22.03 46.38
C ASN A 9 12.62 -21.52 47.57
N LYS A 10 12.70 -20.23 47.93
CA LYS A 10 11.90 -19.63 49.01
C LYS A 10 10.81 -18.65 48.56
N MET A 11 10.66 -18.37 47.26
CA MET A 11 9.60 -17.46 46.75
C MET A 11 8.61 -18.12 45.79
N ALA A 12 8.68 -19.43 45.59
CA ALA A 12 7.83 -20.17 44.65
C ALA A 12 6.32 -20.32 45.01
N PRO A 13 5.83 -20.22 46.27
CA PRO A 13 4.42 -20.55 46.58
C PRO A 13 3.53 -19.36 47.01
N LEU A 14 3.59 -18.20 46.34
CA LEU A 14 2.72 -17.04 46.64
C LEU A 14 1.94 -16.44 45.45
N ALA A 15 1.88 -17.14 44.31
CA ALA A 15 1.19 -16.66 43.10
C ALA A 15 0.15 -17.63 42.50
N ARG A 16 -0.44 -18.53 43.32
CA ARG A 16 -1.54 -19.43 42.89
C ARG A 16 -2.57 -19.69 44.02
N CYS A 17 -3.39 -18.69 44.30
CA CYS A 17 -4.74 -18.67 44.90
C CYS A 17 -5.17 -17.19 44.76
N SER A 18 -6.32 -16.79 44.20
CA SER A 18 -7.68 -17.33 44.29
C SER A 18 -8.41 -17.07 42.96
N ALA A 19 -9.01 -18.07 42.31
CA ALA A 19 -10.36 -18.63 42.58
C ALA A 19 -11.49 -17.93 41.79
N THR A 20 -11.90 -18.64 40.75
CA THR A 20 -13.19 -18.59 40.03
C THR A 20 -14.41 -18.54 40.96
N GLY A 21 -15.51 -17.88 40.54
CA GLY A 21 -16.84 -18.15 41.11
C GLY A 21 -17.98 -17.17 40.79
N CYS A 22 -18.98 -17.64 40.03
CA CYS A 22 -20.35 -17.08 39.88
C CYS A 22 -20.51 -15.71 39.16
N ARG A 23 -21.59 -15.42 38.41
CA ARG A 23 -22.80 -16.21 38.02
C ARG A 23 -23.41 -15.68 36.70
N ARG A 24 -24.24 -16.51 36.05
CA ARG A 24 -25.06 -16.17 34.87
C ARG A 24 -26.31 -15.33 35.21
N ALA A 25 -26.81 -14.65 34.17
CA ALA A 25 -28.22 -14.29 33.89
C ALA A 25 -28.87 -13.08 34.60
N ALA A 26 -29.17 -12.05 33.80
CA ALA A 26 -30.41 -11.26 33.84
C ALA A 26 -30.71 -10.73 32.41
N SER A 27 -31.99 -10.54 32.06
CA SER A 27 -32.46 -10.32 30.69
C SER A 27 -33.13 -8.96 30.47
N ARG A 28 -33.19 -8.54 29.20
CA ARG A 28 -34.18 -7.63 28.57
C ARG A 28 -34.65 -6.39 29.35
N THR A 29 -34.22 -5.22 28.89
CA THR A 29 -34.97 -3.96 28.62
C THR A 29 -33.98 -2.96 28.03
N GLY A 30 -34.29 -1.94 27.23
CA GLY A 30 -35.55 -1.34 26.79
C GLY A 30 -35.23 0.14 26.47
N LEU A 31 -35.63 0.68 25.32
CA LEU A 31 -35.15 2.00 24.85
C LEU A 31 -35.41 3.16 25.82
N LYS A 32 -34.46 4.12 25.91
CA LYS A 32 -34.73 5.57 25.74
C LYS A 32 -33.44 6.39 25.52
N GLN A 33 -33.57 7.47 24.75
CA GLN A 33 -32.50 8.43 24.45
C GLN A 33 -32.25 9.40 25.62
N THR A 34 -31.02 9.91 25.75
CA THR A 34 -30.75 11.35 25.93
C THR A 34 -29.26 11.64 25.69
N ARG A 35 -28.96 12.81 25.09
CA ARG A 35 -27.59 13.30 24.88
C ARG A 35 -27.03 13.90 26.18
N GLY A 36 -25.74 13.65 26.46
CA GLY A 36 -24.95 14.35 27.48
C GLY A 36 -23.47 14.00 27.32
N PRO A 37 -22.53 14.93 27.56
CA PRO A 37 -21.11 14.69 27.34
C PRO A 37 -20.53 13.71 28.38
N TYR A 38 -19.68 12.79 27.93
CA TYR A 38 -18.94 11.87 28.80
C TYR A 38 -18.03 12.65 29.76
N ARG A 39 -18.29 12.56 31.07
CA ARG A 39 -17.31 12.91 32.11
C ARG A 39 -16.53 11.65 32.50
N VAL A 40 -15.21 11.75 32.42
CA VAL A 40 -14.29 10.71 32.92
C VAL A 40 -14.47 10.55 34.44
N PRO A 41 -14.59 9.33 34.99
CA PRO A 41 -14.64 9.14 36.42
C PRO A 41 -13.28 9.44 37.04
N VAL A 42 -13.25 10.35 38.03
CA VAL A 42 -12.04 10.67 38.80
C VAL A 42 -11.67 9.46 39.66
N ALA A 43 -10.41 9.03 39.59
CA ALA A 43 -9.91 7.94 40.42
C ALA A 43 -9.94 8.33 41.91
N SER A 44 -10.67 7.56 42.72
CA SER A 44 -10.76 7.75 44.17
C SER A 44 -9.45 7.32 44.86
N MET A 45 -8.56 8.26 45.13
CA MET A 45 -7.43 8.04 46.03
C MET A 45 -7.95 7.86 47.47
N SER A 46 -7.83 6.64 47.99
CA SER A 46 -8.21 6.32 49.36
C SER A 46 -7.34 7.07 50.35
N THR A 47 -7.94 7.99 51.11
CA THR A 47 -7.31 8.63 52.27
C THR A 47 -7.85 7.96 53.52
N GLY A 48 -7.03 7.08 54.11
CA GLY A 48 -7.30 6.47 55.41
C GLY A 48 -7.24 7.51 56.55
N PRO A 49 -8.01 7.33 57.64
CA PRO A 49 -8.20 8.36 58.64
C PRO A 49 -7.02 8.55 59.59
N THR A 50 -6.89 9.76 60.10
CA THR A 50 -5.99 10.12 61.21
C THR A 50 -6.44 9.50 62.53
N GLY A 51 -5.57 8.73 63.18
CA GLY A 51 -5.75 8.22 64.54
C GLY A 51 -4.40 7.91 65.17
N GLY A 52 -4.09 8.55 66.30
CA GLY A 52 -2.77 8.45 66.94
C GLY A 52 -2.61 7.22 67.83
N GLY A 53 -1.37 6.72 67.94
CA GLY A 53 -0.97 5.63 68.83
C GLY A 53 0.49 5.24 68.56
N GLY A 54 1.36 5.35 69.56
CA GLY A 54 2.82 5.38 69.40
C GLY A 54 3.48 4.19 68.67
N GLY A 55 4.63 4.44 68.05
CA GLY A 55 5.49 3.41 67.45
C GLY A 55 6.07 3.73 66.06
N GLY A 56 5.72 4.86 65.44
CA GLY A 56 6.19 5.23 64.10
C GLY A 56 7.53 5.97 64.09
N GLY A 57 8.56 5.43 63.42
CA GLY A 57 9.83 6.11 63.21
C GLY A 57 10.71 5.55 62.09
N SER A 58 10.79 4.22 61.95
CA SER A 58 11.66 3.56 60.96
C SER A 58 11.04 3.43 59.57
N GLU A 59 9.79 2.97 59.47
CA GLU A 59 9.19 2.55 58.18
C GLU A 59 8.98 3.72 57.20
N ASN A 60 8.48 4.86 57.69
CA ASN A 60 8.34 6.08 56.88
C ASN A 60 9.70 6.60 56.38
N MET A 61 10.77 6.42 57.17
CA MET A 61 12.12 6.84 56.78
C MET A 61 12.71 5.92 55.72
N VAL A 62 12.44 4.61 55.77
CA VAL A 62 12.80 3.65 54.72
C VAL A 62 12.06 3.97 53.42
N TYR A 63 10.77 4.31 53.48
CA TYR A 63 9.99 4.68 52.30
C TYR A 63 10.52 5.98 51.65
N ALA A 64 10.84 7.00 52.46
CA ALA A 64 11.46 8.23 51.98
C ALA A 64 12.85 7.99 51.36
N LEU A 65 13.65 7.08 51.93
CA LEU A 65 14.95 6.67 51.38
C LEU A 65 14.80 5.97 50.03
N LEU A 66 13.86 5.03 49.90
CA LEU A 66 13.61 4.31 48.64
C LEU A 66 13.14 5.25 47.53
N VAL A 67 12.21 6.16 47.83
CA VAL A 67 11.73 7.18 46.88
C VAL A 67 12.86 8.15 46.51
N GLY A 68 13.66 8.58 47.48
CA GLY A 68 14.83 9.44 47.25
C GLY A 68 15.88 8.81 46.35
N VAL A 69 16.24 7.54 46.61
CA VAL A 69 17.20 6.78 45.77
C VAL A 69 16.65 6.56 44.36
N ALA A 70 15.35 6.25 44.21
CA ALA A 70 14.71 6.11 42.90
C ALA A 70 14.71 7.44 42.11
N ALA A 71 14.41 8.56 42.77
CA ALA A 71 14.44 9.88 42.15
C ALA A 71 15.86 10.29 41.71
N VAL A 72 16.87 10.05 42.54
CA VAL A 72 18.29 10.29 42.19
C VAL A 72 18.73 9.38 41.04
N GLY A 73 18.34 8.10 41.05
CA GLY A 73 18.62 7.17 39.95
C GLY A 73 17.99 7.61 38.62
N CYS A 74 16.75 8.09 38.66
CA CYS A 74 16.06 8.66 37.49
C CYS A 74 16.76 9.93 36.99
N GLY A 75 17.14 10.84 37.89
CA GLY A 75 17.90 12.05 37.56
C GLY A 75 19.26 11.76 36.92
N VAL A 76 20.03 10.80 37.47
CA VAL A 76 21.32 10.35 36.92
C VAL A 76 21.14 9.67 35.56
N TYR A 77 20.06 8.90 35.36
CA TYR A 77 19.73 8.31 34.07
C TYR A 77 19.42 9.39 33.03
N THR A 78 18.51 10.34 33.32
CA THR A 78 18.20 11.45 32.40
C THR A 78 19.42 12.31 32.11
N TYR A 79 20.26 12.62 33.10
CA TYR A 79 21.51 13.38 32.88
C TYR A 79 22.49 12.62 31.99
N ARG A 80 22.64 11.30 32.17
CA ARG A 80 23.48 10.45 31.31
C ARG A 80 22.95 10.35 29.89
N THR A 81 21.64 10.22 29.69
CA THR A 81 21.01 10.18 28.36
C THR A 81 21.20 11.52 27.64
N VAL A 82 20.85 12.64 28.28
CA VAL A 82 21.01 13.99 27.70
C VAL A 82 22.48 14.28 27.37
N ARG A 83 23.42 13.95 28.26
CA ARG A 83 24.86 14.17 28.01
C ARG A 83 25.42 13.22 26.94
N GLY A 84 24.92 11.99 26.86
CA GLY A 84 25.26 11.04 25.80
C GLY A 84 24.76 11.49 24.42
N ASP A 85 23.55 12.06 24.36
CA ASP A 85 23.01 12.62 23.12
C ASP A 85 23.70 13.93 22.74
N GLN A 86 24.14 14.75 23.70
CA GLN A 86 25.01 15.91 23.42
C GLN A 86 26.34 15.45 22.78
N GLN A 87 27.01 14.42 23.33
CA GLN A 87 28.24 13.90 22.72
C GLN A 87 28.03 13.31 21.33
N ARG A 88 26.88 12.63 21.08
CA ARG A 88 26.50 12.16 19.75
C ARG A 88 26.25 13.31 18.78
N TYR A 89 25.60 14.38 19.25
CA TYR A 89 25.35 15.59 18.48
C TYR A 89 26.66 16.29 18.10
N GLU A 90 27.56 16.52 19.06
CA GLU A 90 28.89 17.10 18.84
C GLU A 90 29.72 16.24 17.88
N THR A 91 29.70 14.90 18.03
CA THR A 91 30.38 13.97 17.11
C THR A 91 29.81 14.03 15.70
N ARG A 92 28.48 14.11 15.54
CA ARG A 92 27.84 14.28 14.22
C ARG A 92 28.15 15.63 13.59
N MET A 93 28.12 16.71 14.38
CA MET A 93 28.50 18.04 13.90
C MET A 93 29.95 18.07 13.43
N ALA A 94 30.89 17.50 14.20
CA ALA A 94 32.29 17.38 13.80
C ALA A 94 32.47 16.57 12.50
N GLN A 95 31.72 15.48 12.31
CA GLN A 95 31.72 14.70 11.07
C GLN A 95 31.10 15.43 9.86
N ILE A 96 30.14 16.34 10.09
CA ILE A 96 29.53 17.17 9.04
C ILE A 96 30.51 18.30 8.65
N THR A 97 31.14 18.94 9.63
CA THR A 97 32.16 19.97 9.41
C THR A 97 33.41 19.40 8.73
N SER A 98 33.87 18.20 9.09
CA SER A 98 35.03 17.57 8.42
C SER A 98 34.75 17.09 6.98
N ARG A 99 33.48 16.96 6.59
CA ARG A 99 33.06 16.62 5.22
C ARG A 99 32.88 17.83 4.30
N SER A 100 32.89 19.06 4.83
CA SER A 100 32.52 20.27 4.09
C SER A 100 33.71 21.13 3.62
N THR A 101 34.91 20.56 3.48
CA THR A 101 36.08 21.29 2.93
C THR A 101 36.95 20.45 1.99
N PRO A 102 36.72 20.53 0.67
CA PRO A 102 37.69 20.15 -0.34
C PRO A 102 38.53 21.39 -0.75
N GLY A 103 39.82 21.39 -0.40
CA GLY A 103 40.83 22.17 -1.13
C GLY A 103 41.18 23.57 -0.61
N GLN A 104 42.00 23.65 0.45
CA GLN A 104 43.04 24.70 0.53
C GLN A 104 44.23 24.25 1.39
N GLN A 105 45.22 23.61 0.75
CA GLN A 105 46.57 23.47 1.31
C GLN A 105 47.47 24.54 0.69
N THR A 106 47.68 25.63 1.43
CA THR A 106 48.82 26.54 1.23
C THR A 106 49.40 26.85 2.60
N SER A 107 50.46 26.12 2.96
CA SER A 107 51.24 26.36 4.17
C SER A 107 52.36 27.35 3.89
N PHE A 108 52.36 28.50 4.57
CA PHE A 108 53.57 29.30 4.77
C PHE A 108 53.60 29.85 6.19
N LEU A 109 54.75 29.73 6.85
CA LEU A 109 55.08 30.42 8.08
C LEU A 109 56.44 31.11 7.94
N GLN A 110 56.46 32.39 8.34
CA GLN A 110 57.59 33.16 8.89
C GLN A 110 58.82 33.47 8.01
N THR A 111 58.74 34.64 7.35
CA THR A 111 59.65 35.80 7.50
C THR A 111 61.12 35.61 7.91
N GLN A 112 62.05 36.08 7.06
CA GLN A 112 63.04 37.12 7.44
C GLN A 112 63.74 37.79 6.23
N ASP A 113 63.91 39.11 6.35
CA ASP A 113 64.98 40.02 5.90
C ASP A 113 65.50 40.11 4.42
N SER A 114 65.33 41.34 3.90
CA SER A 114 66.34 42.20 3.23
C SER A 114 66.64 42.17 1.71
N GLU A 115 66.51 43.39 1.17
CA GLU A 115 67.27 44.07 0.08
C GLU A 115 67.04 43.75 -1.42
N VAL A 116 67.27 44.82 -2.20
CA VAL A 116 66.88 45.15 -3.58
C VAL A 116 68.20 45.40 -4.35
N PRO A 117 68.42 44.92 -5.62
CA PRO A 117 67.94 45.70 -6.77
C PRO A 117 67.63 44.96 -8.11
N SER A 118 67.01 45.74 -9.00
CA SER A 118 66.75 45.54 -10.45
C SER A 118 68.01 45.89 -11.31
N PRO A 119 68.03 45.97 -12.67
CA PRO A 119 67.02 45.70 -13.73
C PRO A 119 67.59 44.99 -15.02
N ALA A 120 66.93 45.20 -16.20
CA ALA A 120 67.34 44.99 -17.63
C ALA A 120 66.71 43.74 -18.34
N SER A 121 65.73 43.87 -19.26
CA SER A 121 65.76 44.18 -20.73
C SER A 121 66.10 42.94 -21.61
N GLU A 122 65.48 42.62 -22.76
CA GLU A 122 65.00 43.45 -23.90
C GLU A 122 63.83 42.83 -24.74
N SER A 123 63.20 43.69 -25.56
CA SER A 123 62.56 43.48 -26.89
C SER A 123 61.53 42.36 -27.21
N GLN A 124 60.33 42.85 -27.53
CA GLN A 124 59.32 42.41 -28.53
C GLN A 124 59.90 41.89 -29.89
N PRO A 125 59.16 41.10 -30.73
CA PRO A 125 57.87 41.55 -31.31
C PRO A 125 56.76 40.54 -31.71
N ALA A 126 55.56 41.13 -31.87
CA ALA A 126 54.47 40.88 -32.85
C ALA A 126 53.86 39.48 -33.08
N ALA A 127 52.53 39.48 -33.20
CA ALA A 127 51.68 38.35 -33.61
C ALA A 127 51.47 38.28 -35.14
N PRO A 128 50.84 37.20 -35.64
CA PRO A 128 50.04 37.26 -36.85
C PRO A 128 48.53 37.00 -36.60
N GLU A 129 47.71 37.43 -37.56
CA GLU A 129 46.25 37.57 -37.48
C GLU A 129 45.45 36.32 -37.87
N VAL A 130 44.14 36.40 -37.60
CA VAL A 130 43.08 35.47 -38.02
C VAL A 130 42.64 35.77 -39.46
N SER A 131 42.23 34.76 -40.22
CA SER A 131 41.49 34.90 -41.49
C SER A 131 40.61 33.66 -41.77
N PRO A 132 39.59 33.77 -42.65
CA PRO A 132 38.25 33.22 -42.36
C PRO A 132 37.91 31.88 -43.06
N PRO A 133 36.82 31.19 -42.66
CA PRO A 133 36.31 30.00 -43.34
C PRO A 133 35.36 30.34 -44.50
N ALA A 134 35.51 29.63 -45.62
CA ALA A 134 34.58 29.58 -46.76
C ALA A 134 34.95 28.41 -47.69
N PRO A 135 34.06 27.91 -48.57
CA PRO A 135 32.60 27.92 -48.56
C PRO A 135 32.00 26.48 -48.66
N LEU A 136 30.70 26.39 -48.94
CA LEU A 136 29.88 25.17 -49.06
C LEU A 136 30.32 24.22 -50.20
N GLU A 137 30.19 22.92 -49.97
CA GLU A 137 29.83 21.90 -50.98
C GLU A 137 28.71 21.00 -50.43
N GLU A 138 27.99 20.31 -51.33
CA GLU A 138 26.57 19.99 -51.18
C GLU A 138 26.27 18.55 -51.71
N VAL A 139 25.17 17.92 -51.25
CA VAL A 139 24.52 16.71 -51.86
C VAL A 139 25.26 15.36 -51.64
N PRO A 140 24.61 14.15 -51.62
CA PRO A 140 23.18 13.80 -51.65
C PRO A 140 22.62 13.02 -50.44
N ALA A 141 21.29 12.86 -50.42
CA ALA A 141 20.57 11.85 -49.63
C ALA A 141 20.39 10.52 -50.41
N PRO A 142 20.18 9.37 -49.73
CA PRO A 142 19.60 8.15 -50.32
C PRO A 142 18.07 8.07 -50.13
N PRO A 143 17.34 7.21 -50.87
CA PRO A 143 16.05 7.63 -51.44
C PRO A 143 14.77 6.97 -50.90
N GLU A 144 13.66 7.71 -51.00
CA GLU A 144 12.34 7.20 -51.42
C GLU A 144 12.31 7.14 -52.96
N GLN A 145 11.67 6.21 -53.67
CA GLN A 145 10.73 5.13 -53.37
C GLN A 145 10.86 4.06 -54.49
N ALA A 146 10.41 2.82 -54.23
CA ALA A 146 9.96 1.92 -55.28
C ALA A 146 8.80 1.06 -54.74
N GLU A 147 7.69 1.02 -55.47
CA GLU A 147 6.54 0.18 -55.14
C GLU A 147 6.91 -1.30 -55.33
N GLU A 148 6.62 -2.15 -54.35
CA GLU A 148 6.64 -3.60 -54.53
C GLU A 148 5.18 -4.09 -54.70
N ALA A 149 4.88 -4.62 -55.89
CA ALA A 149 3.55 -5.08 -56.28
C ALA A 149 3.11 -6.32 -55.48
N PRO A 150 1.80 -6.56 -55.30
CA PRO A 150 1.31 -7.63 -54.44
C PRO A 150 1.66 -9.02 -55.01
N PRO A 151 1.90 -10.03 -54.16
CA PRO A 151 2.12 -11.39 -54.62
C PRO A 151 0.84 -11.94 -55.31
N ALA A 152 1.01 -12.34 -56.56
CA ALA A 152 0.00 -13.09 -57.31
C ALA A 152 -0.17 -14.51 -56.71
N PRO A 153 -1.33 -15.16 -56.92
CA PRO A 153 -1.77 -16.28 -56.06
C PRO A 153 -1.02 -17.58 -56.35
N PRO A 154 -0.94 -18.50 -55.36
CA PRO A 154 -0.57 -19.88 -55.65
C PRO A 154 -1.65 -20.54 -56.53
N GLU A 155 -1.23 -21.10 -57.66
CA GLU A 155 -2.07 -22.00 -58.45
C GLU A 155 -2.42 -23.27 -57.67
N GLN A 156 -3.50 -23.91 -58.11
CA GLN A 156 -4.11 -25.07 -57.48
C GLN A 156 -3.18 -26.29 -57.52
N ALA A 157 -3.04 -26.97 -56.38
CA ALA A 157 -2.70 -28.39 -56.33
C ALA A 157 -3.95 -29.15 -55.81
N GLU A 158 -4.25 -30.28 -56.44
CA GLU A 158 -5.54 -30.96 -56.35
C GLU A 158 -5.83 -31.61 -54.98
N GLU A 159 -7.12 -31.83 -54.70
CA GLU A 159 -7.61 -32.57 -53.53
C GLU A 159 -7.12 -34.03 -53.53
N ALA A 160 -6.81 -34.55 -52.33
CA ALA A 160 -6.85 -35.97 -52.03
C ALA A 160 -7.64 -36.20 -50.71
N PRO A 161 -8.54 -37.20 -50.65
CA PRO A 161 -9.59 -37.27 -49.63
C PRO A 161 -9.14 -37.82 -48.25
N PRO A 162 -9.93 -37.61 -47.18
CA PRO A 162 -9.53 -37.92 -45.80
C PRO A 162 -9.64 -39.40 -45.43
N ALA A 163 -8.82 -39.84 -44.48
CA ALA A 163 -8.91 -41.13 -43.81
C ALA A 163 -9.68 -41.02 -42.46
N PRO A 164 -10.35 -42.08 -41.98
CA PRO A 164 -11.42 -41.97 -40.97
C PRO A 164 -10.93 -42.03 -39.50
N PRO A 165 -11.79 -41.67 -38.53
CA PRO A 165 -11.49 -41.78 -37.11
C PRO A 165 -11.78 -43.18 -36.54
N GLU A 166 -11.01 -43.61 -35.54
CA GLU A 166 -11.39 -44.73 -34.67
C GLU A 166 -11.73 -44.25 -33.26
N GLN A 167 -12.89 -44.71 -32.78
CA GLN A 167 -13.44 -44.48 -31.45
C GLN A 167 -13.09 -45.67 -30.54
N ALA A 168 -13.17 -45.48 -29.22
CA ALA A 168 -13.33 -46.58 -28.28
C ALA A 168 -14.32 -46.19 -27.18
N GLU A 169 -15.34 -47.04 -26.97
CA GLU A 169 -16.47 -46.84 -26.05
C GLU A 169 -16.55 -48.01 -25.02
N GLU A 170 -17.52 -47.95 -24.11
CA GLU A 170 -17.58 -48.58 -22.77
C GLU A 170 -17.60 -50.14 -22.63
N ALA A 171 -16.96 -50.64 -21.53
CA ALA A 171 -17.42 -51.60 -20.46
C ALA A 171 -18.11 -52.97 -20.75
N PRO A 172 -18.35 -53.87 -19.74
CA PRO A 172 -17.49 -54.56 -18.73
C PRO A 172 -17.71 -56.13 -18.75
N PRO A 173 -18.03 -56.93 -17.68
CA PRO A 173 -17.49 -57.16 -16.30
C PRO A 173 -17.15 -58.67 -15.90
N ALA A 174 -16.39 -58.87 -14.79
CA ALA A 174 -16.43 -59.99 -13.79
C ALA A 174 -16.09 -61.48 -14.17
N PRO A 175 -15.84 -62.45 -13.22
CA PRO A 175 -15.22 -62.45 -11.85
C PRO A 175 -14.23 -63.65 -11.52
N SER A 176 -13.81 -63.81 -10.23
CA SER A 176 -13.28 -65.03 -9.50
C SER A 176 -11.79 -65.50 -9.74
N THR A 177 -11.00 -66.12 -8.82
CA THR A 177 -11.15 -66.67 -7.42
C THR A 177 -9.79 -66.90 -6.65
N GLU A 178 -9.84 -66.95 -5.29
CA GLU A 178 -9.06 -67.79 -4.29
C GLU A 178 -7.55 -67.61 -3.88
N THR A 179 -7.29 -67.00 -2.69
CA THR A 179 -6.90 -67.56 -1.33
C THR A 179 -5.83 -68.71 -1.17
N PRO A 180 -5.08 -68.96 -0.03
CA PRO A 180 -4.94 -68.34 1.34
C PRO A 180 -3.51 -68.02 1.90
N ALA A 181 -3.49 -67.53 3.16
CA ALA A 181 -2.39 -67.18 4.10
C ALA A 181 -1.53 -68.33 4.69
N PRO A 182 -0.57 -68.07 5.63
CA PRO A 182 -0.90 -67.97 7.07
C PRO A 182 -0.16 -66.84 7.86
N ALA A 183 -0.40 -66.77 9.17
CA ALA A 183 0.10 -65.76 10.11
C ALA A 183 0.97 -66.36 11.24
N GLU A 184 1.80 -65.55 11.91
CA GLU A 184 2.34 -65.84 13.25
C GLU A 184 2.41 -64.57 14.14
N GLU A 185 2.48 -64.81 15.45
CA GLU A 185 2.34 -63.84 16.55
C GLU A 185 3.66 -63.16 16.90
N HIS A 186 3.63 -61.98 17.54
CA HIS A 186 4.74 -61.59 18.43
C HIS A 186 4.31 -60.76 19.65
N THR A 187 4.96 -61.06 20.77
CA THR A 187 4.69 -60.60 22.12
C THR A 187 5.42 -59.30 22.47
N SER A 188 4.84 -58.51 23.38
CA SER A 188 5.56 -57.40 24.03
C SER A 188 6.55 -57.91 25.08
N PRO A 189 7.59 -57.11 25.39
CA PRO A 189 7.63 -56.58 26.76
C PRO A 189 7.95 -55.08 26.82
N CYS A 190 7.66 -54.48 27.98
CA CYS A 190 7.87 -53.07 28.28
C CYS A 190 9.25 -52.83 28.90
N SER A 191 9.96 -51.79 28.46
CA SER A 191 11.12 -51.22 29.15
C SER A 191 11.17 -49.71 28.94
N SER A 192 11.44 -48.96 30.01
CA SER A 192 11.45 -47.50 30.04
C SER A 192 12.81 -46.92 29.65
N GLU A 193 12.85 -46.06 28.63
CA GLU A 193 13.97 -45.15 28.37
C GLU A 193 13.46 -43.72 28.11
N GLU A 194 14.33 -42.75 28.36
CA GLU A 194 14.01 -41.32 28.44
C GLU A 194 13.66 -40.73 27.07
N THR A 195 12.60 -39.92 27.00
CA THR A 195 12.23 -39.19 25.77
C THR A 195 13.25 -38.09 25.46
N PRO A 196 13.93 -38.13 24.29
CA PRO A 196 14.64 -36.97 23.78
C PRO A 196 13.65 -35.85 23.46
N VAL A 197 14.09 -34.60 23.56
CA VAL A 197 13.29 -33.44 23.12
C VAL A 197 13.06 -33.56 21.62
N GLU A 198 11.80 -33.74 21.21
CA GLU A 198 11.43 -33.75 19.79
C GLU A 198 11.85 -32.41 19.15
N THR A 199 12.70 -32.52 18.13
CA THR A 199 13.01 -31.40 17.25
C THR A 199 11.82 -31.19 16.32
N PRO A 200 11.35 -29.95 16.06
CA PRO A 200 10.17 -29.75 15.23
C PRO A 200 10.33 -30.40 13.86
N THR A 201 9.36 -31.21 13.47
CA THR A 201 9.32 -31.88 12.18
C THR A 201 9.24 -30.82 11.09
N VAL A 202 10.35 -30.60 10.37
CA VAL A 202 10.36 -29.78 9.17
C VAL A 202 9.46 -30.48 8.15
N LEU A 203 8.28 -29.92 7.87
CA LEU A 203 7.45 -30.39 6.77
C LEU A 203 8.25 -30.22 5.47
N PRO A 204 8.30 -31.24 4.59
CA PRO A 204 8.97 -31.12 3.31
C PRO A 204 8.30 -30.00 2.51
N GLY A 205 9.07 -29.02 2.06
CA GLY A 205 8.58 -27.88 1.28
C GLY A 205 8.93 -26.48 1.84
N VAL A 206 9.21 -26.33 3.13
CA VAL A 206 9.38 -25.00 3.76
C VAL A 206 10.77 -24.83 4.40
N PRO A 207 11.52 -23.75 4.08
CA PRO A 207 12.83 -23.52 4.68
C PRO A 207 12.71 -23.04 6.14
N GLY A 208 13.42 -23.68 7.06
CA GLY A 208 13.40 -23.32 8.50
C GLY A 208 14.11 -21.99 8.85
N HIS A 209 14.85 -21.40 7.91
CA HIS A 209 15.47 -20.07 8.03
C HIS A 209 15.41 -19.32 6.69
N ALA A 210 15.18 -18.01 6.75
CA ALA A 210 15.27 -17.11 5.61
C ALA A 210 15.99 -15.81 6.00
N PRO A 211 17.14 -15.45 5.38
CA PRO A 211 17.86 -14.21 5.70
C PRO A 211 16.98 -12.96 5.57
N TYR A 212 16.14 -12.91 4.54
CA TYR A 212 15.13 -11.87 4.35
C TYR A 212 13.74 -12.52 4.26
N LEU A 213 12.90 -12.29 5.27
CA LEU A 213 11.52 -12.78 5.33
C LEU A 213 10.53 -11.65 5.09
N LEU A 214 9.69 -11.76 4.06
CA LEU A 214 8.67 -10.75 3.71
C LEU A 214 7.27 -11.33 3.92
N ILE A 215 6.48 -10.74 4.81
CA ILE A 215 5.16 -11.23 5.21
C ILE A 215 4.07 -10.49 4.45
N GLY A 216 3.34 -11.22 3.60
CA GLY A 216 2.33 -10.73 2.65
C GLY A 216 2.87 -10.69 1.22
N GLY A 217 2.11 -11.18 0.24
CA GLY A 217 2.53 -11.28 -1.17
C GLY A 217 2.25 -10.05 -2.04
N GLY A 218 2.00 -8.87 -1.45
CA GLY A 218 1.57 -7.68 -2.19
C GLY A 218 2.70 -6.84 -2.83
N THR A 219 2.31 -5.73 -3.45
CA THR A 219 3.18 -4.72 -4.08
C THR A 219 4.41 -4.36 -3.25
N ALA A 220 4.25 -4.14 -1.93
CA ALA A 220 5.34 -3.72 -1.06
C ALA A 220 6.41 -4.81 -0.87
N SER A 221 6.01 -6.08 -0.71
CA SER A 221 6.94 -7.20 -0.64
C SER A 221 7.65 -7.43 -1.97
N PHE A 222 6.95 -7.32 -3.10
CA PHE A 222 7.59 -7.43 -4.41
C PHE A 222 8.65 -6.33 -4.62
N ALA A 223 8.31 -5.07 -4.31
CA ALA A 223 9.25 -3.95 -4.38
C ALA A 223 10.44 -4.12 -3.43
N ALA A 224 10.22 -4.63 -2.21
CA ALA A 224 11.28 -4.95 -1.26
C ALA A 224 12.20 -6.08 -1.76
N ALA A 225 11.64 -7.19 -2.24
CA ALA A 225 12.41 -8.31 -2.78
C ALA A 225 13.29 -7.88 -3.96
N ARG A 226 12.74 -7.10 -4.90
CA ARG A 226 13.48 -6.51 -6.01
C ARG A 226 14.61 -5.59 -5.53
N SER A 227 14.33 -4.75 -4.52
CA SER A 227 15.33 -3.83 -3.94
C SER A 227 16.48 -4.56 -3.24
N ILE A 228 16.15 -5.59 -2.45
CA ILE A 228 17.12 -6.45 -1.77
C ILE A 228 18.01 -7.13 -2.81
N ARG A 229 17.44 -7.82 -3.80
CA ARG A 229 18.21 -8.50 -4.87
C ARG A 229 19.05 -7.56 -5.73
N ALA A 230 18.62 -6.31 -5.93
CA ALA A 230 19.39 -5.32 -6.67
C ALA A 230 20.61 -4.77 -5.90
N ARG A 231 20.59 -4.84 -4.56
CA ARG A 231 21.67 -4.34 -3.68
C ARG A 231 22.54 -5.46 -3.13
N ASP A 232 21.99 -6.66 -3.01
CA ASP A 232 22.63 -7.90 -2.61
C ASP A 232 22.25 -8.99 -3.63
N PRO A 233 23.03 -9.15 -4.72
CA PRO A 233 22.76 -10.14 -5.77
C PRO A 233 22.85 -11.60 -5.30
N GLY A 234 23.33 -11.86 -4.09
CA GLY A 234 23.33 -13.19 -3.45
C GLY A 234 22.16 -13.42 -2.48
N ALA A 235 21.32 -12.41 -2.23
CA ALA A 235 20.28 -12.47 -1.21
C ALA A 235 19.28 -13.62 -1.43
N LYS A 236 18.93 -14.30 -0.35
CA LYS A 236 17.89 -15.33 -0.28
C LYS A 236 16.66 -14.71 0.38
N VAL A 237 15.62 -14.46 -0.42
CA VAL A 237 14.40 -13.77 0.00
C VAL A 237 13.21 -14.73 -0.04
N LEU A 238 12.50 -14.88 1.07
CA LEU A 238 11.26 -15.63 1.14
C LEU A 238 10.08 -14.68 1.33
N ILE A 239 9.12 -14.72 0.39
CA ILE A 239 7.81 -14.10 0.54
C ILE A 239 6.84 -15.17 1.05
N VAL A 240 6.10 -14.89 2.12
CA VAL A 240 5.01 -15.75 2.61
C VAL A 240 3.67 -15.03 2.39
N THR A 241 2.70 -15.68 1.77
CA THR A 241 1.41 -15.07 1.42
C THR A 241 0.22 -16.01 1.63
N GLU A 242 -0.83 -15.49 2.26
CA GLU A 242 -2.09 -16.22 2.49
C GLU A 242 -2.91 -16.39 1.20
N GLU A 243 -2.64 -15.60 0.17
CA GLU A 243 -3.28 -15.73 -1.14
C GLU A 243 -2.65 -16.91 -1.93
N PRO A 244 -3.43 -17.63 -2.76
CA PRO A 244 -2.91 -18.71 -3.60
C PRO A 244 -2.04 -18.17 -4.76
N ASP A 245 -2.27 -16.92 -5.16
CA ASP A 245 -1.62 -16.26 -6.29
C ASP A 245 -0.21 -15.73 -5.96
N LEU A 246 0.67 -15.73 -6.97
CA LEU A 246 1.98 -15.04 -6.93
C LEU A 246 1.79 -13.51 -6.88
N PRO A 247 2.80 -12.72 -6.44
CA PRO A 247 2.68 -11.27 -6.30
C PRO A 247 2.17 -10.55 -7.57
N TYR A 248 1.06 -9.81 -7.39
CA TYR A 248 0.34 -9.11 -8.46
C TYR A 248 -0.07 -7.67 -8.07
N MET A 249 -0.34 -6.84 -9.07
CA MET A 249 -0.80 -5.45 -8.90
C MET A 249 -2.33 -5.37 -8.81
N ARG A 250 -2.86 -4.68 -7.80
CA ARG A 250 -4.31 -4.57 -7.55
C ARG A 250 -5.08 -3.56 -8.43
N PRO A 251 -4.51 -2.43 -8.94
CA PRO A 251 -5.30 -1.43 -9.66
C PRO A 251 -6.14 -1.92 -10.87
N PRO A 252 -5.68 -2.89 -11.70
CA PRO A 252 -6.47 -3.41 -12.82
C PRO A 252 -7.74 -4.17 -12.42
N LEU A 253 -7.83 -4.69 -11.18
CA LEU A 253 -8.96 -5.49 -10.69
C LEU A 253 -10.30 -4.73 -10.74
N SER A 254 -10.29 -3.40 -10.64
CA SER A 254 -11.47 -2.54 -10.73
C SER A 254 -11.53 -1.71 -12.02
N LYS A 255 -10.59 -1.94 -12.95
CA LYS A 255 -10.37 -1.13 -14.16
C LYS A 255 -10.25 -2.02 -15.39
N GLU A 256 -9.09 -2.10 -16.03
CA GLU A 256 -8.90 -2.63 -17.38
C GLU A 256 -9.39 -4.08 -17.56
N LEU A 257 -9.34 -4.92 -16.52
CA LEU A 257 -9.86 -6.30 -16.57
C LEU A 257 -11.37 -6.37 -16.86
N TRP A 258 -12.14 -5.33 -16.55
CA TRP A 258 -13.57 -5.22 -16.87
C TRP A 258 -13.86 -4.68 -18.27
N PHE A 259 -12.85 -4.13 -18.94
CA PHE A 259 -12.94 -3.49 -20.25
C PHE A 259 -12.45 -4.42 -21.37
N SER A 260 -12.49 -5.73 -21.12
CA SER A 260 -12.12 -6.79 -22.06
C SER A 260 -13.34 -7.59 -22.51
N ASP A 261 -13.48 -7.77 -23.82
CA ASP A 261 -14.46 -8.65 -24.45
C ASP A 261 -13.97 -10.12 -24.51
N ASP A 262 -12.70 -10.37 -24.17
CA ASP A 262 -12.09 -11.71 -24.15
C ASP A 262 -12.59 -12.51 -22.93
N PRO A 263 -13.31 -13.63 -23.10
CA PRO A 263 -13.80 -14.43 -21.99
C PRO A 263 -12.68 -15.11 -21.19
N THR A 264 -11.49 -15.28 -21.76
CA THR A 264 -10.34 -15.92 -21.09
C THR A 264 -9.59 -14.96 -20.15
N VAL A 265 -10.01 -13.69 -20.06
CA VAL A 265 -9.42 -12.67 -19.18
C VAL A 265 -9.45 -13.08 -17.70
N THR A 266 -10.47 -13.83 -17.27
CA THR A 266 -10.59 -14.33 -15.89
C THR A 266 -9.57 -15.40 -15.56
N ASP A 267 -9.13 -16.18 -16.54
CA ASP A 267 -8.18 -17.29 -16.34
C ASP A 267 -6.74 -16.82 -16.52
N THR A 268 -6.49 -16.02 -17.56
CA THR A 268 -5.15 -15.51 -17.90
C THR A 268 -4.71 -14.34 -17.01
N LEU A 269 -5.65 -13.52 -16.54
CA LEU A 269 -5.41 -12.25 -15.84
C LEU A 269 -4.44 -11.32 -16.58
N ARG A 270 -4.50 -11.38 -17.92
CA ARG A 270 -3.80 -10.47 -18.84
C ARG A 270 -4.82 -9.48 -19.39
N PHE A 271 -4.54 -8.19 -19.25
CA PHE A 271 -5.47 -7.12 -19.60
C PHE A 271 -4.86 -6.23 -20.69
N LYS A 272 -5.71 -5.66 -21.54
CA LYS A 272 -5.32 -4.58 -22.45
C LYS A 272 -5.38 -3.27 -21.70
N GLN A 273 -4.27 -2.55 -21.67
CA GLN A 273 -4.23 -1.17 -21.19
C GLN A 273 -5.05 -0.25 -22.11
N TRP A 274 -5.33 0.99 -21.70
CA TRP A 274 -6.14 1.92 -22.52
C TRP A 274 -5.57 2.21 -23.92
N ASN A 275 -4.27 2.01 -24.14
CA ASN A 275 -3.59 2.08 -25.44
C ASN A 275 -3.61 0.77 -26.25
N GLY A 276 -4.37 -0.24 -25.81
CA GLY A 276 -4.49 -1.56 -26.45
C GLY A 276 -3.35 -2.55 -26.13
N LYS A 277 -2.23 -2.13 -25.52
CA LYS A 277 -1.11 -3.02 -25.20
C LYS A 277 -1.45 -3.94 -24.03
N GLU A 278 -1.19 -5.23 -24.21
CA GLU A 278 -1.41 -6.24 -23.19
C GLU A 278 -0.38 -6.15 -22.04
N ARG A 279 -0.83 -6.35 -20.80
CA ARG A 279 0.00 -6.42 -19.58
C ARG A 279 -0.54 -7.53 -18.68
N SER A 280 0.35 -8.26 -18.00
CA SER A 280 -0.04 -9.21 -16.96
C SER A 280 -0.32 -8.48 -15.64
N ILE A 281 -1.29 -8.96 -14.85
CA ILE A 281 -1.47 -8.49 -13.47
C ILE A 281 -0.28 -8.84 -12.57
N TYR A 282 0.43 -9.93 -12.86
CA TYR A 282 1.59 -10.40 -12.09
C TYR A 282 2.81 -9.50 -12.34
N PHE A 283 3.60 -9.24 -11.29
CA PHE A 283 4.74 -8.33 -11.41
C PHE A 283 5.91 -8.91 -12.23
N GLN A 284 6.05 -10.23 -12.29
CA GLN A 284 7.05 -10.94 -13.10
C GLN A 284 6.57 -12.36 -13.45
N PRO A 285 7.15 -13.02 -14.47
CA PRO A 285 6.81 -14.40 -14.81
C PRO A 285 7.08 -15.39 -13.65
N PRO A 286 6.29 -16.48 -13.52
CA PRO A 286 6.50 -17.49 -12.47
C PRO A 286 7.92 -18.09 -12.46
N SER A 287 8.53 -18.28 -13.63
CA SER A 287 9.89 -18.83 -13.80
C SER A 287 11.01 -17.94 -13.27
N PHE A 288 10.72 -16.71 -12.82
CA PHE A 288 11.71 -15.82 -12.19
C PHE A 288 11.78 -16.02 -10.66
N TYR A 289 10.93 -16.88 -10.09
CA TYR A 289 10.98 -17.27 -8.69
C TYR A 289 11.67 -18.63 -8.52
N THR A 290 12.45 -18.76 -7.45
CA THR A 290 13.04 -20.02 -7.01
C THR A 290 12.01 -20.82 -6.21
N SER A 291 12.07 -22.15 -6.19
CA SER A 291 11.23 -22.93 -5.26
C SER A 291 11.62 -22.63 -3.80
N PRO A 292 10.68 -22.65 -2.84
CA PRO A 292 11.01 -22.43 -1.42
C PRO A 292 12.02 -23.45 -0.87
N GLU A 293 12.02 -24.67 -1.41
CA GLU A 293 12.95 -25.76 -1.07
C GLU A 293 14.39 -25.45 -1.52
N GLU A 294 14.56 -25.00 -2.77
CA GLU A 294 15.88 -24.71 -3.34
C GLU A 294 16.48 -23.39 -2.83
N LEU A 295 15.66 -22.46 -2.32
CA LEU A 295 16.12 -21.13 -1.89
C LEU A 295 17.32 -21.19 -0.93
N ALA A 296 17.34 -22.17 -0.02
CA ALA A 296 18.43 -22.34 0.94
C ALA A 296 19.77 -22.75 0.30
N VAL A 297 19.72 -23.51 -0.80
CA VAL A 297 20.91 -24.06 -1.49
C VAL A 297 21.27 -23.34 -2.80
N ALA A 298 20.38 -22.49 -3.32
CA ALA A 298 20.60 -21.71 -4.53
C ALA A 298 21.91 -20.89 -4.47
N GLU A 299 22.81 -21.16 -5.43
CA GLU A 299 24.17 -20.61 -5.49
C GLU A 299 24.17 -19.07 -5.54
N ASN A 300 23.35 -18.50 -6.42
CA ASN A 300 23.21 -17.05 -6.61
C ASN A 300 22.07 -16.44 -5.77
N GLY A 301 21.58 -17.17 -4.75
CA GLY A 301 20.37 -16.83 -4.02
C GLY A 301 19.12 -16.80 -4.92
N GLY A 302 18.09 -16.06 -4.50
CA GLY A 302 16.83 -15.98 -5.25
C GLY A 302 15.70 -15.32 -4.48
N VAL A 303 14.52 -15.33 -5.07
CA VAL A 303 13.25 -14.97 -4.42
C VAL A 303 12.32 -16.17 -4.53
N ALA A 304 11.88 -16.72 -3.42
CA ALA A 304 10.83 -17.73 -3.39
C ALA A 304 9.53 -17.15 -2.83
N VAL A 305 8.40 -17.74 -3.23
CA VAL A 305 7.08 -17.38 -2.72
C VAL A 305 6.41 -18.63 -2.17
N LEU A 306 6.02 -18.60 -0.90
CA LEU A 306 5.22 -19.60 -0.25
C LEU A 306 3.76 -19.11 -0.23
N THR A 307 2.96 -19.58 -1.19
CA THR A 307 1.54 -19.21 -1.37
C THR A 307 0.62 -20.08 -0.51
N GLY A 308 -0.60 -19.59 -0.25
CA GLY A 308 -1.59 -20.29 0.57
C GLY A 308 -1.16 -20.56 2.01
N LYS A 309 -0.24 -19.76 2.57
CA LYS A 309 0.28 -19.89 3.94
C LYS A 309 0.18 -18.57 4.69
N LYS A 310 -0.41 -18.60 5.87
CA LYS A 310 -0.61 -17.41 6.70
C LYS A 310 0.36 -17.42 7.88
N VAL A 311 1.12 -16.35 8.04
CA VAL A 311 1.82 -16.10 9.31
C VAL A 311 0.78 -15.75 10.38
N VAL A 312 0.74 -16.52 11.47
CA VAL A 312 -0.23 -16.35 12.58
C VAL A 312 0.44 -15.93 13.90
N HIS A 313 1.74 -16.17 14.04
CA HIS A 313 2.52 -15.76 15.20
C HIS A 313 3.87 -15.17 14.78
N MET A 314 4.38 -14.21 15.56
CA MET A 314 5.73 -13.68 15.41
C MET A 314 6.38 -13.52 16.78
N ASP A 315 7.48 -14.22 17.01
CA ASP A 315 8.39 -13.98 18.14
C ASP A 315 9.53 -13.05 17.69
N VAL A 316 9.43 -11.80 18.12
CA VAL A 316 10.42 -10.74 17.86
C VAL A 316 11.73 -10.96 18.61
N ARG A 317 11.72 -11.71 19.72
CA ARG A 317 12.94 -11.97 20.52
C ARG A 317 13.70 -13.19 20.00
N GLY A 318 12.99 -14.22 19.58
CA GLY A 318 13.55 -15.40 18.94
C GLY A 318 13.88 -15.22 17.45
N ASN A 319 13.45 -14.09 16.84
CA ASN A 319 13.47 -13.86 15.40
C ASN A 319 12.80 -15.00 14.61
N LYS A 320 11.57 -15.35 15.01
CA LYS A 320 10.78 -16.43 14.37
C LYS A 320 9.38 -15.97 14.01
N VAL A 321 8.81 -16.63 13.02
CA VAL A 321 7.37 -16.64 12.75
C VAL A 321 6.83 -18.06 12.80
N GLN A 322 5.54 -18.19 13.09
CA GLN A 322 4.79 -19.44 12.95
C GLN A 322 3.73 -19.30 11.87
N LEU A 323 3.62 -20.29 11.00
CA LEU A 323 2.57 -20.42 9.99
C LEU A 323 1.30 -21.06 10.58
N ASP A 324 0.22 -20.99 9.83
CA ASP A 324 -1.11 -21.53 10.16
C ASP A 324 -1.16 -23.07 10.22
N ASP A 325 -0.22 -23.75 9.56
CA ASP A 325 0.01 -25.20 9.71
C ASP A 325 0.95 -25.57 10.87
N GLY A 326 1.42 -24.58 11.63
CA GLY A 326 2.31 -24.74 12.78
C GLY A 326 3.80 -24.70 12.48
N VAL A 327 4.23 -24.66 11.20
CA VAL A 327 5.65 -24.59 10.82
C VAL A 327 6.29 -23.29 11.31
N GLU A 328 7.50 -23.39 11.87
CA GLU A 328 8.30 -22.23 12.25
C GLU A 328 9.33 -21.86 11.18
N ILE A 329 9.46 -20.55 10.92
CA ILE A 329 10.52 -19.99 10.06
C ILE A 329 11.29 -18.94 10.87
N SER A 330 12.60 -19.12 10.99
CA SER A 330 13.50 -18.12 11.58
C SER A 330 13.99 -17.11 10.53
N TYR A 331 14.32 -15.89 10.95
CA TYR A 331 14.74 -14.81 10.04
C TYR A 331 15.87 -13.95 10.59
N ASP A 332 16.67 -13.35 9.72
CA ASP A 332 17.63 -12.32 10.14
C ASP A 332 16.96 -10.93 10.11
N LYS A 333 16.27 -10.61 9.01
CA LYS A 333 15.53 -9.37 8.80
C LYS A 333 14.12 -9.65 8.26
N CYS A 334 13.12 -8.98 8.82
CA CYS A 334 11.73 -9.16 8.44
C CYS A 334 11.08 -7.87 7.90
N LEU A 335 10.21 -8.01 6.90
CA LEU A 335 9.28 -6.98 6.46
C LEU A 335 7.84 -7.44 6.73
N ILE A 336 7.07 -6.62 7.41
CA ILE A 336 5.60 -6.75 7.49
C ILE A 336 4.99 -5.93 6.36
N ALA A 337 4.35 -6.60 5.42
CA ALA A 337 3.68 -5.99 4.25
C ALA A 337 2.30 -6.65 4.04
N THR A 338 1.62 -6.93 5.16
CA THR A 338 0.31 -7.61 5.24
C THR A 338 -0.85 -6.81 4.64
N GLY A 339 -0.62 -5.56 4.24
CA GLY A 339 -1.63 -4.69 3.63
C GLY A 339 -2.80 -4.42 4.57
N GLY A 340 -4.01 -4.77 4.12
CA GLY A 340 -5.23 -4.57 4.89
C GLY A 340 -6.40 -5.40 4.39
N VAL A 341 -7.42 -5.47 5.23
CA VAL A 341 -8.67 -6.22 5.06
C VAL A 341 -9.80 -5.23 4.75
N PRO A 342 -10.67 -5.48 3.77
CA PRO A 342 -11.83 -4.62 3.50
C PRO A 342 -12.74 -4.47 4.72
N ARG A 343 -13.22 -3.26 4.95
CA ARG A 343 -14.29 -3.00 5.92
C ARG A 343 -15.60 -3.58 5.39
N ASN A 344 -16.32 -4.30 6.25
CA ASN A 344 -17.73 -4.61 6.03
C ASN A 344 -18.61 -3.63 6.83
N LEU A 345 -19.89 -3.55 6.49
CA LEU A 345 -20.87 -2.83 7.31
C LEU A 345 -21.45 -3.75 8.37
N GLN A 346 -21.45 -3.32 9.63
CA GLN A 346 -22.03 -4.08 10.76
C GLN A 346 -23.50 -4.50 10.56
N VAL A 347 -24.24 -3.79 9.70
CA VAL A 347 -25.62 -4.15 9.34
C VAL A 347 -25.70 -5.34 8.39
N ILE A 348 -24.68 -5.55 7.55
CA ILE A 348 -24.55 -6.71 6.67
C ILE A 348 -24.02 -7.91 7.47
N GLU A 349 -22.97 -7.71 8.29
CA GLU A 349 -22.42 -8.75 9.17
C GLU A 349 -23.47 -9.39 10.09
N ARG A 350 -24.45 -8.59 10.55
CA ARG A 350 -25.54 -9.04 11.42
C ARG A 350 -26.77 -9.56 10.68
N ALA A 351 -26.81 -9.51 9.35
CA ALA A 351 -27.96 -9.91 8.55
C ALA A 351 -28.06 -11.43 8.32
N GLY A 352 -27.03 -12.20 8.70
CA GLY A 352 -26.99 -13.66 8.59
C GLY A 352 -26.23 -14.18 7.37
N GLU A 353 -25.97 -15.49 7.37
CA GLU A 353 -25.09 -16.14 6.39
C GLU A 353 -25.55 -15.97 4.93
N GLU A 354 -26.86 -16.01 4.65
CA GLU A 354 -27.38 -15.89 3.28
C GLU A 354 -27.15 -14.51 2.65
N VAL A 355 -27.10 -13.45 3.46
CA VAL A 355 -26.71 -12.11 2.99
C VAL A 355 -25.19 -12.04 2.80
N MET A 356 -24.41 -12.63 3.70
CA MET A 356 -22.95 -12.68 3.59
C MET A 356 -22.48 -13.43 2.34
N LYS A 357 -23.10 -14.58 2.00
CA LYS A 357 -22.83 -15.34 0.76
C LYS A 357 -23.11 -14.53 -0.50
N ARG A 358 -24.04 -13.57 -0.44
CA ARG A 358 -24.42 -12.65 -1.53
C ARG A 358 -23.78 -11.25 -1.38
N THR A 359 -22.68 -11.14 -0.63
CA THR A 359 -21.91 -9.90 -0.47
C THR A 359 -20.43 -10.11 -0.78
N THR A 360 -19.90 -9.41 -1.80
CA THR A 360 -18.47 -9.39 -2.10
C THR A 360 -17.77 -8.20 -1.42
N LEU A 361 -16.62 -8.47 -0.79
CA LEU A 361 -15.73 -7.46 -0.20
C LEU A 361 -14.50 -7.26 -1.09
N PHE A 362 -14.66 -6.44 -2.13
CA PHE A 362 -13.77 -6.46 -3.30
C PHE A 362 -12.31 -6.07 -3.02
N ARG A 363 -11.35 -7.00 -3.18
CA ARG A 363 -9.92 -6.75 -2.90
C ARG A 363 -8.90 -7.60 -3.69
N LYS A 364 -9.21 -8.87 -3.95
CA LYS A 364 -8.30 -9.90 -4.47
C LYS A 364 -8.70 -10.35 -5.88
N VAL A 365 -7.83 -11.12 -6.54
CA VAL A 365 -8.12 -11.80 -7.82
C VAL A 365 -9.38 -12.67 -7.73
N GLU A 366 -9.58 -13.36 -6.62
CA GLU A 366 -10.77 -14.17 -6.36
C GLU A 366 -12.07 -13.32 -6.39
N ASP A 367 -12.07 -12.14 -5.75
CA ASP A 367 -13.23 -11.24 -5.76
C ASP A 367 -13.58 -10.75 -7.18
N PHE A 368 -12.56 -10.52 -8.02
CA PHE A 368 -12.75 -10.20 -9.44
C PHE A 368 -13.40 -11.37 -10.18
N LYS A 369 -12.89 -12.60 -10.05
CA LYS A 369 -13.46 -13.79 -10.69
C LYS A 369 -14.91 -14.05 -10.26
N VAL A 370 -15.19 -13.95 -8.96
CA VAL A 370 -16.53 -14.11 -8.38
C VAL A 370 -17.47 -13.02 -8.90
N LEU A 371 -17.07 -11.74 -8.84
CA LEU A 371 -17.94 -10.64 -9.25
C LEU A 371 -18.15 -10.61 -10.78
N ASP A 372 -17.18 -11.03 -11.58
CA ASP A 372 -17.33 -11.19 -13.04
C ASP A 372 -18.40 -12.24 -13.34
N SER A 373 -18.30 -13.42 -12.71
CA SER A 373 -19.30 -14.50 -12.83
C SER A 373 -20.71 -14.07 -12.38
N VAL A 374 -20.80 -13.37 -11.24
CA VAL A 374 -22.06 -12.79 -10.74
C VAL A 374 -22.64 -11.80 -11.76
N SER A 375 -21.84 -10.89 -12.32
CA SER A 375 -22.29 -9.89 -13.28
C SER A 375 -22.86 -10.47 -14.59
N ARG A 376 -22.50 -11.71 -14.95
CA ARG A 376 -23.03 -12.42 -16.11
C ARG A 376 -24.30 -13.23 -15.81
N SER A 377 -24.57 -13.54 -14.54
CA SER A 377 -25.60 -14.50 -14.11
C SER A 377 -26.80 -13.86 -13.41
N VAL A 378 -26.63 -12.74 -12.72
CA VAL A 378 -27.72 -12.05 -11.98
C VAL A 378 -28.37 -10.92 -12.79
N LYS A 379 -29.43 -10.30 -12.24
CA LYS A 379 -30.16 -9.18 -12.86
C LYS A 379 -30.01 -7.85 -12.13
N SER A 380 -29.59 -7.84 -10.86
CA SER A 380 -29.32 -6.60 -10.11
C SER A 380 -28.13 -6.76 -9.16
N ILE A 381 -27.18 -5.82 -9.22
CA ILE A 381 -26.05 -5.70 -8.27
C ILE A 381 -26.12 -4.33 -7.59
N THR A 382 -26.02 -4.30 -6.26
CA THR A 382 -25.92 -3.06 -5.48
C THR A 382 -24.53 -2.87 -4.88
N ILE A 383 -23.87 -1.80 -5.28
CA ILE A 383 -22.61 -1.32 -4.70
C ILE A 383 -22.93 -0.40 -3.53
N VAL A 384 -22.41 -0.71 -2.34
CA VAL A 384 -22.51 0.12 -1.14
C VAL A 384 -21.17 0.80 -0.90
N GLY A 385 -21.12 2.11 -1.14
CA GLY A 385 -19.92 2.93 -1.01
C GLY A 385 -19.70 3.86 -2.20
N GLY A 386 -19.57 5.16 -1.91
CA GLY A 386 -19.33 6.21 -2.90
C GLY A 386 -17.85 6.53 -3.16
N GLY A 387 -16.91 5.77 -2.57
CA GLY A 387 -15.47 6.02 -2.75
C GLY A 387 -14.97 5.71 -4.17
N PHE A 388 -13.68 5.94 -4.42
CA PHE A 388 -13.05 5.68 -5.72
C PHE A 388 -13.28 4.24 -6.20
N LEU A 389 -12.92 3.23 -5.40
CA LEU A 389 -13.14 1.81 -5.74
C LEU A 389 -14.60 1.48 -6.05
N GLY A 390 -15.55 1.97 -5.24
CA GLY A 390 -16.98 1.75 -5.48
C GLY A 390 -17.46 2.39 -6.78
N SER A 391 -16.89 3.55 -7.15
CA SER A 391 -17.25 4.29 -8.36
C SER A 391 -16.57 3.73 -9.62
N GLU A 392 -15.36 3.18 -9.49
CA GLU A 392 -14.68 2.40 -10.53
C GLU A 392 -15.50 1.15 -10.87
N LEU A 393 -15.86 0.36 -9.86
CA LEU A 393 -16.73 -0.82 -10.01
C LEU A 393 -18.11 -0.46 -10.55
N ALA A 394 -18.67 0.69 -10.16
CA ALA A 394 -19.93 1.18 -10.72
C ALA A 394 -19.82 1.47 -12.22
N CYS A 395 -18.74 2.11 -12.69
CA CYS A 395 -18.53 2.33 -14.12
C CYS A 395 -18.28 1.02 -14.87
N ALA A 396 -17.46 0.12 -14.30
CA ALA A 396 -17.14 -1.18 -14.89
C ALA A 396 -18.39 -2.08 -15.08
N LEU A 397 -19.21 -2.21 -14.05
CA LEU A 397 -20.47 -2.97 -14.11
C LEU A 397 -21.55 -2.21 -14.91
N GLY A 398 -21.57 -0.87 -14.82
CA GLY A 398 -22.50 0.00 -15.55
C GLY A 398 -22.35 -0.16 -17.07
N ARG A 399 -21.12 -0.22 -17.59
CA ARG A 399 -20.88 -0.52 -19.01
C ARG A 399 -21.55 -1.84 -19.44
N ARG A 400 -21.44 -2.90 -18.64
CA ARG A 400 -22.12 -4.19 -18.91
C ARG A 400 -23.65 -4.11 -18.81
N SER A 401 -24.20 -3.14 -18.09
CA SER A 401 -25.66 -2.87 -18.04
C SER A 401 -26.23 -2.64 -19.43
N ALA A 402 -25.55 -1.84 -20.26
CA ALA A 402 -25.96 -1.51 -21.61
C ALA A 402 -25.95 -2.72 -22.57
N GLU A 403 -25.11 -3.72 -22.29
CA GLU A 403 -24.91 -4.91 -23.13
C GLU A 403 -25.76 -6.11 -22.68
N SER A 404 -25.98 -6.28 -21.37
CA SER A 404 -26.59 -7.48 -20.77
C SER A 404 -27.95 -7.26 -20.09
N GLY A 405 -28.36 -6.00 -19.89
CA GLY A 405 -29.55 -5.64 -19.12
C GLY A 405 -29.40 -5.82 -17.59
N LEU A 406 -28.16 -5.97 -17.09
CA LEU A 406 -27.86 -5.98 -15.66
C LEU A 406 -28.20 -4.62 -15.03
N GLU A 407 -29.03 -4.59 -13.99
CA GLU A 407 -29.22 -3.38 -13.19
C GLU A 407 -28.03 -3.18 -12.24
N VAL A 408 -27.44 -1.98 -12.24
CA VAL A 408 -26.41 -1.58 -11.29
C VAL A 408 -26.93 -0.42 -10.45
N VAL A 409 -26.97 -0.60 -9.14
CA VAL A 409 -27.29 0.44 -8.16
C VAL A 409 -26.00 0.79 -7.41
N GLN A 410 -25.72 2.08 -7.22
CA GLN A 410 -24.67 2.52 -6.29
C GLN A 410 -25.31 3.39 -5.20
N LEU A 411 -25.14 3.03 -3.93
CA LEU A 411 -25.72 3.78 -2.82
C LEU A 411 -24.68 4.13 -1.75
N PHE A 412 -24.82 5.32 -1.16
CA PHE A 412 -23.90 5.85 -0.16
C PHE A 412 -24.52 7.03 0.61
N PRO A 413 -24.08 7.33 1.84
CA PRO A 413 -24.66 8.39 2.68
C PRO A 413 -24.20 9.81 2.30
N GLU A 414 -23.15 9.98 1.50
CA GLU A 414 -22.69 11.28 1.00
C GLU A 414 -23.65 11.86 -0.06
N LYS A 415 -23.56 13.17 -0.33
CA LYS A 415 -24.34 13.86 -1.39
C LYS A 415 -23.99 13.39 -2.80
N GLY A 416 -22.76 12.94 -3.02
CA GLY A 416 -22.23 12.59 -4.32
C GLY A 416 -20.99 11.69 -4.22
N ASN A 417 -20.53 11.21 -5.37
CA ASN A 417 -19.39 10.29 -5.49
C ASN A 417 -18.12 10.96 -4.96
N MET A 418 -17.34 10.20 -4.18
CA MET A 418 -16.15 10.63 -3.45
C MET A 418 -16.35 11.87 -2.56
N GLY A 419 -17.57 12.15 -2.07
CA GLY A 419 -17.90 13.37 -1.32
C GLY A 419 -17.18 13.61 0.02
N LYS A 420 -16.37 12.67 0.52
CA LYS A 420 -15.42 12.90 1.65
C LYS A 420 -14.06 13.48 1.21
N VAL A 421 -13.80 13.43 -0.09
CA VAL A 421 -12.54 13.82 -0.71
C VAL A 421 -12.82 15.01 -1.62
N LEU A 422 -13.70 14.85 -2.61
CA LEU A 422 -14.03 15.88 -3.59
C LEU A 422 -14.99 16.94 -3.02
N PRO A 423 -14.80 18.24 -3.34
CA PRO A 423 -15.79 19.29 -3.12
C PRO A 423 -17.08 19.04 -3.92
N GLU A 424 -18.17 19.67 -3.48
CA GLU A 424 -19.53 19.42 -3.98
C GLU A 424 -19.69 19.54 -5.51
N TYR A 425 -19.02 20.52 -6.16
CA TYR A 425 -19.04 20.65 -7.62
C TYR A 425 -18.54 19.38 -8.33
N LEU A 426 -17.31 18.95 -8.04
CA LEU A 426 -16.71 17.82 -8.74
C LEU A 426 -17.32 16.50 -8.29
N SER A 427 -17.69 16.37 -7.01
CA SER A 427 -18.44 15.21 -6.49
C SER A 427 -19.76 14.99 -7.24
N ASN A 428 -20.53 16.06 -7.47
CA ASN A 428 -21.77 16.01 -8.26
C ASN A 428 -21.49 15.72 -9.74
N TRP A 429 -20.46 16.33 -10.33
CA TRP A 429 -20.06 16.02 -11.71
C TRP A 429 -19.72 14.53 -11.88
N THR A 430 -18.99 13.95 -10.93
CA THR A 430 -18.67 12.51 -10.95
C THR A 430 -19.91 11.64 -10.77
N THR A 431 -20.87 12.04 -9.92
CA THR A 431 -22.16 11.35 -9.83
C THR A 431 -22.92 11.36 -11.15
N GLU A 432 -22.94 12.49 -11.87
CA GLU A 432 -23.56 12.55 -13.20
C GLU A 432 -22.78 11.74 -14.25
N LYS A 433 -21.46 11.64 -14.16
CA LYS A 433 -20.65 10.71 -14.96
C LYS A 433 -21.10 9.27 -14.71
N VAL A 434 -21.14 8.82 -13.46
CA VAL A 434 -21.52 7.43 -13.11
C VAL A 434 -22.95 7.11 -13.55
N LYS A 435 -23.90 8.05 -13.46
CA LYS A 435 -25.26 7.89 -14.00
C LYS A 435 -25.29 7.72 -15.52
N ARG A 436 -24.39 8.36 -16.28
CA ARG A 436 -24.30 8.20 -17.75
C ARG A 436 -23.82 6.81 -18.17
N GLU A 437 -23.14 6.08 -17.29
CA GLU A 437 -22.82 4.65 -17.47
C GLU A 437 -24.02 3.72 -17.21
N GLY A 438 -25.24 4.26 -17.09
CA GLY A 438 -26.46 3.49 -16.81
C GLY A 438 -26.70 3.15 -15.33
N VAL A 439 -25.82 3.56 -14.42
CA VAL A 439 -25.90 3.23 -12.99
C VAL A 439 -26.98 4.06 -12.28
N LYS A 440 -27.82 3.39 -11.49
CA LYS A 440 -28.78 4.02 -10.58
C LYS A 440 -28.06 4.49 -9.31
N VAL A 441 -27.57 5.73 -9.32
CA VAL A 441 -26.89 6.32 -8.14
C VAL A 441 -27.91 6.87 -7.14
N LEU A 442 -27.83 6.39 -5.90
CA LEU A 442 -28.66 6.77 -4.75
C LEU A 442 -27.78 7.46 -3.68
N PRO A 443 -27.55 8.78 -3.79
CA PRO A 443 -26.90 9.55 -2.73
C PRO A 443 -27.80 9.69 -1.49
N GLU A 444 -27.19 10.14 -0.40
CA GLU A 444 -27.82 10.35 0.93
C GLU A 444 -28.52 9.08 1.48
N ALA A 445 -28.12 7.91 0.98
CA ALA A 445 -28.71 6.61 1.27
C ALA A 445 -28.00 5.94 2.46
N LEU A 446 -28.51 6.19 3.67
CA LEU A 446 -28.03 5.49 4.87
C LEU A 446 -28.72 4.13 5.05
N VAL A 447 -27.96 3.05 4.89
CA VAL A 447 -28.44 1.67 5.16
C VAL A 447 -28.82 1.50 6.62
N LYS A 448 -30.05 1.02 6.87
CA LYS A 448 -30.63 0.82 8.20
C LYS A 448 -30.72 -0.67 8.58
N ALA A 449 -31.11 -1.51 7.63
CA ALA A 449 -31.20 -2.96 7.79
C ALA A 449 -30.95 -3.65 6.45
N VAL A 450 -30.42 -4.87 6.50
CA VAL A 450 -30.32 -5.77 5.34
C VAL A 450 -30.91 -7.12 5.75
N SER A 451 -31.62 -7.78 4.83
CA SER A 451 -32.20 -9.11 5.05
C SER A 451 -32.30 -9.87 3.74
N PHE A 452 -32.31 -11.21 3.81
CA PHE A 452 -32.56 -12.08 2.67
C PHE A 452 -34.02 -12.55 2.67
N GLN A 453 -34.75 -12.29 1.59
CA GLN A 453 -36.19 -12.61 1.42
C GLN A 453 -36.45 -12.86 -0.07
N ASP A 454 -37.36 -13.79 -0.42
CA ASP A 454 -37.79 -14.07 -1.81
C ASP A 454 -36.62 -14.26 -2.81
N GLU A 455 -35.61 -15.02 -2.38
CA GLU A 455 -34.33 -15.26 -3.07
C GLU A 455 -33.47 -14.00 -3.38
N LYS A 456 -33.79 -12.86 -2.78
CA LYS A 456 -33.11 -11.57 -3.01
C LYS A 456 -32.62 -10.90 -1.72
N VAL A 457 -31.65 -10.01 -1.86
CA VAL A 457 -31.18 -9.15 -0.77
C VAL A 457 -32.00 -7.87 -0.73
N HIS A 458 -32.67 -7.63 0.39
CA HIS A 458 -33.47 -6.44 0.66
C HIS A 458 -32.68 -5.48 1.55
N ILE A 459 -32.32 -4.32 1.02
CA ILE A 459 -31.60 -3.25 1.71
C ILE A 459 -32.59 -2.14 2.09
N GLN A 460 -32.95 -2.05 3.36
CA GLN A 460 -33.80 -0.97 3.88
C GLN A 460 -32.96 0.26 4.21
N LEU A 461 -33.31 1.40 3.62
CA LEU A 461 -32.70 2.69 3.91
C LEU A 461 -33.44 3.42 5.05
N LYS A 462 -32.73 4.35 5.71
CA LYS A 462 -33.28 5.13 6.85
C LYS A 462 -34.45 6.04 6.46
N ASP A 463 -34.49 6.49 5.21
CA ASP A 463 -35.56 7.33 4.65
C ASP A 463 -36.84 6.55 4.30
N GLY A 464 -36.82 5.21 4.42
CA GLY A 464 -37.96 4.33 4.13
C GLY A 464 -37.91 3.68 2.75
N ARG A 465 -37.01 4.07 1.86
CA ARG A 465 -36.76 3.36 0.59
C ARG A 465 -36.25 1.94 0.87
N VAL A 466 -36.57 1.01 -0.02
CA VAL A 466 -36.03 -0.36 -0.03
C VAL A 466 -35.43 -0.62 -1.40
N VAL A 467 -34.16 -1.03 -1.43
CA VAL A 467 -33.48 -1.52 -2.64
C VAL A 467 -33.51 -3.04 -2.59
N ILE A 468 -33.97 -3.67 -3.66
CA ILE A 468 -34.03 -5.13 -3.80
C ILE A 468 -33.03 -5.51 -4.89
N THR A 469 -32.10 -6.41 -4.58
CA THR A 469 -30.96 -6.73 -5.44
C THR A 469 -30.60 -8.21 -5.32
N ASP A 470 -29.89 -8.77 -6.30
CA ASP A 470 -29.49 -10.18 -6.27
C ASP A 470 -28.17 -10.37 -5.51
N HIS A 471 -27.25 -9.41 -5.66
CA HIS A 471 -25.93 -9.42 -5.04
C HIS A 471 -25.49 -8.03 -4.55
N VAL A 472 -24.63 -7.99 -3.54
CA VAL A 472 -24.09 -6.76 -2.94
C VAL A 472 -22.57 -6.70 -3.08
N VAL A 473 -22.03 -5.51 -3.31
CA VAL A 473 -20.59 -5.24 -3.22
C VAL A 473 -20.36 -4.14 -2.19
N ALA A 474 -19.60 -4.40 -1.13
CA ALA A 474 -19.26 -3.36 -0.15
C ALA A 474 -17.87 -2.78 -0.43
N ALA A 475 -17.82 -1.47 -0.68
CA ALA A 475 -16.60 -0.72 -1.00
C ALA A 475 -16.43 0.47 -0.03
N VAL A 476 -16.42 0.17 1.27
CA VAL A 476 -16.48 1.16 2.37
C VAL A 476 -15.14 1.42 3.08
N GLY A 477 -14.02 1.11 2.39
CA GLY A 477 -12.64 1.34 2.85
C GLY A 477 -11.96 0.08 3.40
N LEU A 478 -10.76 0.27 3.96
CA LEU A 478 -9.88 -0.79 4.45
C LEU A 478 -9.57 -0.60 5.95
N GLU A 479 -9.29 -1.68 6.66
CA GLU A 479 -8.49 -1.67 7.90
C GLU A 479 -7.12 -2.30 7.65
N PRO A 480 -6.03 -1.76 8.22
CA PRO A 480 -4.71 -2.36 8.10
C PRO A 480 -4.63 -3.71 8.81
N SER A 481 -3.94 -4.68 8.21
CA SER A 481 -3.84 -6.06 8.73
C SER A 481 -2.79 -6.13 9.85
N VAL A 482 -3.24 -5.90 11.08
CA VAL A 482 -2.40 -5.76 12.28
C VAL A 482 -2.42 -6.98 13.22
N ASP A 483 -2.91 -8.14 12.75
CA ASP A 483 -3.08 -9.37 13.56
C ASP A 483 -1.80 -9.78 14.32
N LEU A 484 -0.63 -9.63 13.68
CA LEU A 484 0.68 -9.98 14.26
C LEU A 484 1.15 -9.01 15.34
N ALA A 485 0.59 -7.80 15.45
CA ALA A 485 1.02 -6.81 16.45
C ALA A 485 0.91 -7.35 17.89
N LYS A 486 -0.10 -8.18 18.15
CA LYS A 486 -0.36 -8.75 19.48
C LYS A 486 0.67 -9.79 19.91
N SER A 487 1.07 -10.69 19.01
CA SER A 487 2.12 -11.70 19.29
C SER A 487 3.52 -11.06 19.29
N ALA A 488 3.78 -10.18 18.33
CA ALA A 488 5.05 -9.48 18.18
C ALA A 488 5.29 -8.35 19.22
N GLY A 489 4.26 -7.93 19.95
CA GLY A 489 4.33 -6.78 20.86
C GLY A 489 4.63 -5.45 20.16
N LEU A 490 4.20 -5.30 18.91
CA LEU A 490 4.43 -4.09 18.11
C LEU A 490 3.34 -3.04 18.36
N GLU A 491 3.71 -1.77 18.25
CA GLU A 491 2.80 -0.65 18.46
C GLU A 491 1.93 -0.42 17.22
N VAL A 492 0.62 -0.30 17.43
CA VAL A 492 -0.37 0.05 16.40
C VAL A 492 -0.90 1.45 16.72
N ASP A 493 -1.01 2.31 15.72
CA ASP A 493 -1.54 3.66 15.89
C ASP A 493 -3.07 3.61 16.09
N ALA A 494 -3.56 4.21 17.17
CA ALA A 494 -4.97 4.12 17.56
C ALA A 494 -5.89 5.04 16.73
N ASP A 495 -5.34 6.10 16.14
CA ASP A 495 -6.11 7.13 15.43
C ASP A 495 -6.19 6.83 13.93
N PHE A 496 -5.08 6.39 13.33
CA PHE A 496 -4.99 6.12 11.88
C PHE A 496 -4.97 4.63 11.52
N GLY A 497 -4.79 3.76 12.51
CA GLY A 497 -4.52 2.33 12.32
C GLY A 497 -3.11 2.05 11.78
N GLY A 498 -2.70 0.78 11.83
CA GLY A 498 -1.45 0.29 11.23
C GLY A 498 -0.26 0.34 12.18
N TYR A 499 0.79 -0.41 11.86
CA TYR A 499 1.99 -0.50 12.69
C TYR A 499 2.74 0.83 12.67
N ARG A 500 3.08 1.37 13.85
CA ARG A 500 3.91 2.58 13.95
C ARG A 500 5.34 2.25 13.61
N VAL A 501 5.90 3.00 12.67
CA VAL A 501 7.32 2.89 12.27
C VAL A 501 8.09 4.19 12.51
N ASN A 502 9.42 4.09 12.64
CA ASN A 502 10.29 5.28 12.63
C ASN A 502 10.46 5.84 11.21
N ALA A 503 11.31 6.86 11.05
CA ALA A 503 11.59 7.48 9.75
C ALA A 503 12.19 6.50 8.72
N GLU A 504 12.88 5.46 9.14
CA GLU A 504 13.51 4.44 8.27
C GLU A 504 12.58 3.23 8.02
N LEU A 505 11.29 3.37 8.33
CA LEU A 505 10.24 2.35 8.24
C LEU A 505 10.41 1.14 9.21
N GLN A 506 11.22 1.28 10.26
CA GLN A 506 11.41 0.23 11.26
C GLN A 506 10.33 0.26 12.35
N ALA A 507 9.79 -0.91 12.69
CA ALA A 507 9.06 -1.18 13.94
C ALA A 507 9.98 -1.74 15.03
N ARG A 508 11.08 -2.43 14.63
CA ARG A 508 12.20 -2.91 15.47
C ARG A 508 13.50 -2.85 14.68
N SER A 509 14.63 -3.08 15.34
CA SER A 509 15.99 -3.04 14.75
C SER A 509 16.18 -3.91 13.49
N ASN A 510 15.42 -5.01 13.38
CA ASN A 510 15.43 -5.92 12.23
C ASN A 510 14.02 -6.18 11.65
N ILE A 511 13.03 -5.35 11.98
CA ILE A 511 11.64 -5.49 11.49
C ILE A 511 11.16 -4.15 10.91
N TRP A 512 10.83 -4.16 9.62
CA TRP A 512 10.28 -3.04 8.88
C TRP A 512 8.79 -3.23 8.59
N VAL A 513 8.06 -2.16 8.29
CA VAL A 513 6.67 -2.23 7.77
C VAL A 513 6.53 -1.33 6.54
N ALA A 514 5.84 -1.81 5.49
CA ALA A 514 5.60 -1.08 4.25
C ALA A 514 4.18 -1.29 3.69
N GLY A 515 3.77 -0.44 2.74
CA GLY A 515 2.42 -0.47 2.14
C GLY A 515 1.31 -0.14 3.13
N ASP A 516 0.08 -0.56 2.81
CA ASP A 516 -1.16 -0.16 3.53
C ASP A 516 -1.16 -0.44 5.04
N ALA A 517 -0.29 -1.35 5.51
CA ALA A 517 -0.13 -1.71 6.92
C ALA A 517 0.70 -0.70 7.75
N ALA A 518 1.50 0.16 7.11
CA ALA A 518 2.42 1.07 7.79
C ALA A 518 1.75 2.41 8.18
N CYS A 519 1.77 2.73 9.47
CA CYS A 519 1.55 4.09 9.97
C CYS A 519 2.89 4.81 10.07
N PHE A 520 3.29 5.49 8.99
CA PHE A 520 4.57 6.19 8.89
C PHE A 520 4.46 7.64 9.38
N TYR A 521 5.60 8.33 9.44
CA TYR A 521 5.66 9.75 9.75
C TYR A 521 5.98 10.53 8.47
N ASP A 522 4.98 11.20 7.91
CA ASP A 522 5.12 12.11 6.79
C ASP A 522 5.83 13.39 7.26
N ILE A 523 6.85 13.81 6.52
CA ILE A 523 7.73 14.93 6.87
C ILE A 523 6.98 16.28 7.00
N ARG A 524 5.88 16.47 6.28
CA ARG A 524 5.03 17.68 6.39
C ARG A 524 3.75 17.44 7.16
N LEU A 525 3.18 16.23 7.09
CA LEU A 525 1.81 15.95 7.53
C LEU A 525 1.71 15.15 8.84
N GLY A 526 2.83 14.68 9.39
CA GLY A 526 2.88 13.93 10.65
C GLY A 526 2.52 12.45 10.50
N ARG A 527 1.96 11.84 11.54
CA ARG A 527 1.52 10.43 11.48
C ARG A 527 0.40 10.27 10.46
N ARG A 528 0.58 9.33 9.52
CA ARG A 528 -0.47 8.92 8.58
C ARG A 528 -0.29 7.49 8.09
N ARG A 529 -1.37 6.96 7.50
CA ARG A 529 -1.45 5.71 6.76
C ARG A 529 -2.14 6.03 5.42
N VAL A 530 -1.73 5.39 4.33
CA VAL A 530 -2.41 5.53 3.01
C VAL A 530 -2.51 4.21 2.27
N GLU A 531 -3.48 4.14 1.36
CA GLU A 531 -3.86 2.95 0.58
C GLU A 531 -3.46 3.15 -0.90
N HIS A 532 -2.21 3.57 -1.13
CA HIS A 532 -1.72 3.96 -2.45
C HIS A 532 -0.75 2.92 -3.02
N HIS A 533 -0.89 2.59 -4.31
CA HIS A 533 0.07 1.73 -5.03
C HIS A 533 1.49 2.31 -5.00
N ASP A 534 1.61 3.62 -5.27
CA ASP A 534 2.87 4.38 -5.18
C ASP A 534 3.51 4.27 -3.79
N HIS A 535 2.74 4.49 -2.71
CA HIS A 535 3.22 4.29 -1.34
C HIS A 535 3.78 2.88 -1.16
N ALA A 536 3.06 1.84 -1.59
CA ALA A 536 3.51 0.46 -1.46
C ALA A 536 4.79 0.17 -2.25
N VAL A 537 4.94 0.68 -3.48
CA VAL A 537 6.18 0.55 -4.27
C VAL A 537 7.35 1.25 -3.58
N VAL A 538 7.21 2.53 -3.23
CA VAL A 538 8.34 3.33 -2.70
C VAL A 538 8.70 2.93 -1.27
N SER A 539 7.72 2.67 -0.40
CA SER A 539 7.99 2.21 0.97
C SER A 539 8.54 0.78 1.00
N GLY A 540 8.05 -0.12 0.15
CA GLY A 540 8.58 -1.48 0.00
C GLY A 540 10.02 -1.45 -0.49
N ARG A 541 10.30 -0.68 -1.55
CA ARG A 541 11.67 -0.50 -2.06
C ARG A 541 12.60 0.07 -0.99
N LEU A 542 12.21 1.15 -0.30
CA LEU A 542 13.01 1.75 0.78
C LEU A 542 13.26 0.77 1.93
N ALA A 543 12.26 0.00 2.34
CA ALA A 543 12.44 -1.03 3.36
C ALA A 543 13.49 -2.06 2.91
N GLY A 544 13.46 -2.52 1.65
CA GLY A 544 14.49 -3.38 1.09
C GLY A 544 15.89 -2.76 1.04
N GLU A 545 16.00 -1.45 0.75
CA GLU A 545 17.26 -0.70 0.83
C GLU A 545 17.79 -0.63 2.27
N ASN A 546 16.92 -0.39 3.25
CA ASN A 546 17.28 -0.30 4.67
C ASN A 546 17.61 -1.68 5.27
N MET A 547 16.90 -2.73 4.85
CA MET A 547 17.25 -4.13 5.12
C MET A 547 18.64 -4.49 4.54
N THR A 548 19.07 -3.84 3.46
CA THR A 548 20.44 -3.94 2.89
C THR A 548 21.34 -2.77 3.31
N GLY A 549 21.09 -2.19 4.49
CA GLY A 549 22.00 -1.28 5.20
C GLY A 549 22.03 0.18 4.73
N ALA A 550 21.06 0.63 3.94
CA ALA A 550 21.05 2.00 3.43
C ALA A 550 20.72 3.07 4.49
N ASN A 551 19.95 2.73 5.52
CA ASN A 551 19.53 3.61 6.63
C ASN A 551 19.00 4.99 6.15
N LYS A 552 18.13 4.97 5.13
CA LYS A 552 17.53 6.16 4.51
C LYS A 552 16.12 6.43 5.07
N PRO A 553 15.74 7.69 5.30
CA PRO A 553 14.41 8.05 5.77
C PRO A 553 13.36 8.06 4.65
N TYR A 554 12.10 7.81 4.99
CA TYR A 554 10.95 7.91 4.10
C TYR A 554 10.46 9.36 4.00
N TRP A 555 10.92 10.08 2.98
CA TRP A 555 10.51 11.46 2.67
C TRP A 555 9.62 11.57 1.42
N HIS A 556 9.17 10.44 0.87
CA HIS A 556 8.33 10.43 -0.33
C HIS A 556 6.93 10.98 -0.04
N GLN A 557 6.46 11.88 -0.88
CA GLN A 557 5.09 12.38 -0.84
C GLN A 557 4.23 11.53 -1.78
N SER A 558 3.58 10.53 -1.21
CA SER A 558 2.89 9.53 -2.03
C SER A 558 1.63 10.07 -2.72
N MET A 559 1.51 9.76 -4.01
CA MET A 559 0.35 10.05 -4.86
C MET A 559 -0.66 8.89 -4.92
N PHE A 560 -1.88 9.20 -5.32
CA PHE A 560 -2.96 8.27 -5.65
C PHE A 560 -3.49 8.58 -7.05
N TRP A 561 -4.08 7.59 -7.73
CA TRP A 561 -4.88 7.82 -8.95
C TRP A 561 -6.10 6.91 -9.01
N SER A 562 -7.10 7.32 -9.79
CA SER A 562 -8.30 6.55 -10.09
C SER A 562 -8.80 6.88 -11.50
N ASP A 563 -8.99 5.85 -12.32
CA ASP A 563 -9.51 5.96 -13.70
C ASP A 563 -10.94 5.38 -13.71
N LEU A 564 -11.94 6.20 -14.03
CA LEU A 564 -13.33 5.75 -14.20
C LEU A 564 -13.56 5.27 -15.64
N GLY A 565 -12.73 4.33 -16.10
CA GLY A 565 -12.58 3.98 -17.51
C GLY A 565 -11.62 4.90 -18.27
N PRO A 566 -11.55 4.79 -19.61
CA PRO A 566 -10.50 5.40 -20.42
C PRO A 566 -10.56 6.93 -20.54
N ASP A 567 -11.68 7.57 -20.19
CA ASP A 567 -11.95 8.96 -20.56
C ASP A 567 -12.00 9.94 -19.36
N VAL A 568 -11.94 9.43 -18.11
CA VAL A 568 -12.01 10.23 -16.88
C VAL A 568 -11.04 9.72 -15.82
N GLY A 569 -10.04 10.53 -15.46
CA GLY A 569 -9.04 10.22 -14.45
C GLY A 569 -8.94 11.28 -13.34
N TYR A 570 -8.52 10.83 -12.17
CA TYR A 570 -8.19 11.68 -11.03
C TYR A 570 -6.81 11.29 -10.49
N GLU A 571 -6.01 12.27 -10.09
CA GLU A 571 -4.83 12.06 -9.25
C GLU A 571 -4.95 12.87 -7.97
N ALA A 572 -4.35 12.39 -6.88
CA ALA A 572 -4.43 13.06 -5.58
C ALA A 572 -3.12 12.93 -4.79
N ILE A 573 -2.79 13.97 -4.01
CA ILE A 573 -1.61 14.00 -3.14
C ILE A 573 -1.84 14.88 -1.91
N GLY A 574 -1.20 14.54 -0.79
CA GLY A 574 -1.31 15.27 0.47
C GLY A 574 -2.59 14.95 1.27
N ILE A 575 -3.11 15.93 2.00
CA ILE A 575 -4.39 15.83 2.73
C ILE A 575 -5.52 16.32 1.85
N VAL A 576 -6.33 15.39 1.35
CA VAL A 576 -7.47 15.65 0.45
C VAL A 576 -8.79 15.28 1.12
N ASP A 577 -9.26 16.20 1.98
CA ASP A 577 -10.47 16.05 2.79
C ASP A 577 -11.45 17.19 2.45
N SER A 578 -12.68 16.85 2.03
CA SER A 578 -13.68 17.82 1.57
C SER A 578 -14.22 18.76 2.67
N SER A 579 -13.88 18.51 3.94
CA SER A 579 -14.19 19.42 5.05
C SER A 579 -13.19 20.59 5.18
N LEU A 580 -12.04 20.52 4.50
CA LEU A 580 -11.07 21.62 4.45
C LEU A 580 -11.55 22.73 3.50
N PRO A 581 -11.12 23.99 3.69
CA PRO A 581 -11.25 25.02 2.68
C PRO A 581 -10.54 24.60 1.39
N THR A 582 -11.25 24.66 0.26
CA THR A 582 -10.72 24.31 -1.06
C THR A 582 -10.88 25.43 -2.08
N VAL A 583 -9.91 25.58 -2.97
CA VAL A 583 -10.03 26.39 -4.19
C VAL A 583 -9.89 25.47 -5.39
N GLY A 584 -10.95 25.37 -6.19
CA GLY A 584 -10.96 24.63 -7.46
C GLY A 584 -10.88 25.58 -8.64
N VAL A 585 -9.97 25.31 -9.58
CA VAL A 585 -9.82 26.04 -10.83
C VAL A 585 -10.01 25.06 -11.98
N PHE A 586 -10.95 25.35 -12.88
CA PHE A 586 -11.46 24.41 -13.88
C PHE A 586 -11.38 24.98 -15.30
N ALA A 587 -11.20 24.08 -16.27
CA ALA A 587 -11.12 24.40 -17.69
C ALA A 587 -11.84 23.36 -18.54
N LYS A 588 -12.03 23.67 -19.83
CA LYS A 588 -12.47 22.66 -20.79
C LYS A 588 -11.35 21.63 -20.99
N ALA A 589 -11.73 20.36 -21.20
CA ALA A 589 -10.79 19.33 -21.57
C ALA A 589 -10.49 19.37 -23.08
N THR A 590 -9.24 19.11 -23.44
CA THR A 590 -8.82 18.76 -24.80
C THR A 590 -8.88 17.24 -24.97
N ALA A 591 -8.74 16.75 -26.21
CA ALA A 591 -8.66 15.30 -26.48
C ALA A 591 -7.48 14.59 -25.77
N LYS A 592 -6.45 15.34 -25.34
CA LYS A 592 -5.28 14.81 -24.62
C LYS A 592 -5.51 14.65 -23.12
N ASP A 593 -6.53 15.30 -22.57
CA ASP A 593 -6.82 15.35 -21.14
C ASP A 593 -7.64 14.13 -20.70
N THR A 594 -7.18 12.91 -21.03
CA THR A 594 -7.85 11.64 -20.71
C THR A 594 -6.87 10.55 -20.25
N PRO A 595 -7.30 9.59 -19.40
CA PRO A 595 -6.53 8.40 -19.05
C PRO A 595 -5.97 7.64 -20.26
N ARG A 596 -6.74 7.54 -21.34
CA ARG A 596 -6.33 6.90 -22.59
C ARG A 596 -5.14 7.61 -23.21
N ALA A 597 -5.24 8.91 -23.49
CA ALA A 597 -4.17 9.69 -24.11
C ALA A 597 -2.89 9.69 -23.24
N ALA A 598 -3.02 9.79 -21.92
CA ALA A 598 -1.90 9.68 -21.00
C ALA A 598 -1.22 8.28 -21.03
N THR A 599 -1.98 7.21 -21.26
CA THR A 599 -1.47 5.83 -21.41
C THR A 599 -0.88 5.56 -22.80
N GLU A 600 -1.39 6.20 -23.85
CA GLU A 600 -0.80 6.20 -25.19
C GLU A 600 0.56 6.90 -25.19
N GLN A 601 0.66 8.07 -24.55
CA GLN A 601 1.91 8.85 -24.43
C GLN A 601 2.99 8.15 -23.58
N SER A 602 2.62 7.62 -22.41
CA SER A 602 3.58 7.03 -21.46
C SER A 602 3.85 5.54 -21.70
N GLY A 603 2.97 4.85 -22.42
CA GLY A 603 3.00 3.39 -22.59
C GLY A 603 2.45 2.59 -21.40
N THR A 604 2.03 3.23 -20.29
CA THR A 604 1.57 2.56 -19.07
C THR A 604 0.24 3.12 -18.52
N GLY A 605 -0.62 2.24 -17.99
CA GLY A 605 -1.83 2.59 -17.23
C GLY A 605 -1.57 2.88 -15.74
N ILE A 606 -0.38 2.53 -15.24
CA ILE A 606 -0.01 2.70 -13.83
C ILE A 606 0.54 4.12 -13.65
N ARG A 607 -0.31 5.09 -13.27
CA ARG A 607 0.05 6.52 -13.24
C ARG A 607 1.28 6.85 -12.39
N SER A 608 1.53 6.10 -11.31
CA SER A 608 2.74 6.26 -10.49
C SER A 608 4.04 5.95 -11.22
N GLU A 609 3.99 5.18 -12.32
CA GLU A 609 5.13 4.97 -13.21
C GLU A 609 5.33 6.18 -14.16
N SER A 610 4.24 6.74 -14.71
CA SER A 610 4.30 7.85 -15.69
C SER A 610 4.58 9.22 -15.06
N GLU A 611 4.01 9.52 -13.89
CA GLU A 611 4.22 10.78 -13.19
C GLU A 611 5.63 10.95 -12.61
N THR A 612 6.44 9.89 -12.63
CA THR A 612 7.69 9.74 -11.89
C THR A 612 7.52 9.85 -10.36
N GLU A 613 8.57 9.53 -9.62
CA GLU A 613 8.63 9.72 -8.16
C GLU A 613 9.24 11.08 -7.78
N GLU A 614 9.69 11.88 -8.76
CA GLU A 614 10.47 13.09 -8.53
C GLU A 614 9.62 14.30 -8.12
N VAL A 615 10.30 15.32 -7.59
CA VAL A 615 9.73 16.65 -7.30
C VAL A 615 10.34 17.63 -8.29
N ALA A 616 9.53 18.51 -8.88
CA ALA A 616 10.02 19.48 -9.87
C ALA A 616 11.19 20.31 -9.32
N ALA A 617 12.26 20.49 -10.11
CA ALA A 617 13.43 21.26 -9.69
C ALA A 617 13.12 22.76 -9.57
N SER A 618 12.30 23.29 -10.49
CA SER A 618 11.77 24.65 -10.50
C SER A 618 10.32 24.62 -10.94
N ALA A 619 9.47 25.50 -10.39
CA ALA A 619 8.17 25.75 -10.99
C ALA A 619 8.39 26.48 -12.33
N PRO A 620 7.81 26.03 -13.46
CA PRO A 620 7.90 26.77 -14.71
C PRO A 620 7.22 28.13 -14.55
N VAL A 621 7.82 29.20 -15.07
CA VAL A 621 7.18 30.53 -15.04
C VAL A 621 6.02 30.50 -16.04
N ALA A 622 4.79 30.69 -15.55
CA ALA A 622 3.62 30.76 -16.41
C ALA A 622 3.69 32.00 -17.31
N SER A 623 3.59 31.81 -18.62
CA SER A 623 3.41 32.93 -19.57
C SER A 623 2.07 33.62 -19.32
N PRO A 624 1.99 34.97 -19.42
CA PRO A 624 0.74 35.69 -19.22
C PRO A 624 -0.24 35.45 -20.37
N ALA A 625 -1.23 34.58 -20.14
CA ALA A 625 -2.37 34.40 -21.02
C ALA A 625 -3.41 35.55 -20.85
N PRO A 626 -4.24 35.86 -21.87
CA PRO A 626 -5.27 36.90 -21.77
C PRO A 626 -6.37 36.54 -20.75
N PRO A 627 -7.08 37.53 -20.18
CA PRO A 627 -8.23 37.26 -19.32
C PRO A 627 -9.39 36.64 -20.13
N PRO A 628 -10.04 35.58 -19.64
CA PRO A 628 -11.11 34.92 -20.38
C PRO A 628 -12.36 35.81 -20.51
N ALA A 629 -12.97 35.80 -21.70
CA ALA A 629 -14.26 36.45 -21.93
C ALA A 629 -15.39 35.68 -21.23
N ALA A 630 -16.22 36.39 -20.46
CA ALA A 630 -17.36 35.78 -19.78
C ALA A 630 -18.46 35.37 -20.79
N LEU A 631 -18.77 34.07 -20.84
CA LEU A 631 -19.90 33.51 -21.58
C LEU A 631 -20.95 32.93 -20.60
N PRO A 632 -22.26 33.02 -20.90
CA PRO A 632 -23.31 32.61 -19.97
C PRO A 632 -23.63 31.12 -20.02
N HIS A 633 -23.69 30.51 -18.83
CA HIS A 633 -24.45 29.30 -18.47
C HIS A 633 -24.51 28.12 -19.46
N LYS A 634 -23.52 27.23 -19.36
CA LYS A 634 -23.71 25.83 -18.88
C LYS A 634 -22.34 25.19 -18.75
N ASP A 635 -21.75 25.27 -17.56
CA ASP A 635 -20.33 25.00 -17.33
C ASP A 635 -19.91 23.60 -17.82
N ASP A 636 -19.22 23.58 -18.96
CA ASP A 636 -18.78 22.39 -19.68
C ASP A 636 -17.31 22.06 -19.40
N TYR A 637 -16.88 22.34 -18.17
CA TYR A 637 -15.55 21.97 -17.70
C TYR A 637 -15.33 20.46 -17.80
N GLY A 638 -14.12 20.08 -18.19
CA GLY A 638 -13.70 18.68 -18.34
C GLY A 638 -12.40 18.33 -17.64
N LYS A 639 -11.69 19.33 -17.09
CA LYS A 639 -10.47 19.16 -16.29
C LYS A 639 -10.34 20.26 -15.24
N GLY A 640 -9.46 20.06 -14.26
CA GLY A 640 -9.15 21.09 -13.26
C GLY A 640 -8.15 20.66 -12.19
N VAL A 641 -7.77 21.62 -11.36
CA VAL A 641 -6.97 21.44 -10.15
C VAL A 641 -7.76 21.92 -8.93
N ILE A 642 -7.68 21.18 -7.83
CA ILE A 642 -8.30 21.54 -6.54
C ILE A 642 -7.21 21.57 -5.48
N PHE A 643 -7.02 22.74 -4.88
CA PHE A 643 -6.09 22.97 -3.77
C PHE A 643 -6.83 22.86 -2.44
N TYR A 644 -6.30 22.07 -1.50
CA TYR A 644 -6.80 21.92 -0.13
C TYR A 644 -5.92 22.73 0.82
N LEU A 645 -6.53 23.57 1.63
CA LEU A 645 -5.84 24.61 2.38
C LEU A 645 -5.90 24.39 3.89
N ARG A 646 -4.81 24.72 4.58
CA ARG A 646 -4.78 25.03 6.01
C ARG A 646 -3.99 26.32 6.18
N ASP A 647 -4.59 27.32 6.83
CA ASP A 647 -3.96 28.62 7.07
C ASP A 647 -3.33 29.23 5.78
N LYS A 648 -4.07 29.11 4.66
CA LYS A 648 -3.71 29.47 3.27
C LYS A 648 -2.57 28.68 2.63
N VAL A 649 -1.90 27.78 3.35
CA VAL A 649 -0.89 26.87 2.80
C VAL A 649 -1.58 25.67 2.15
N VAL A 650 -1.10 25.25 0.97
CA VAL A 650 -1.59 24.06 0.27
C VAL A 650 -1.08 22.79 0.96
N VAL A 651 -2.00 22.02 1.53
CA VAL A 651 -1.70 20.74 2.22
C VAL A 651 -2.09 19.51 1.40
N GLY A 652 -2.84 19.69 0.32
CA GLY A 652 -3.22 18.64 -0.61
C GLY A 652 -3.66 19.20 -1.96
N VAL A 653 -3.58 18.37 -2.99
CA VAL A 653 -3.98 18.70 -4.37
C VAL A 653 -4.73 17.52 -4.97
N ILE A 654 -5.81 17.81 -5.70
CA ILE A 654 -6.42 16.87 -6.65
C ILE A 654 -6.30 17.44 -8.06
N LEU A 655 -5.91 16.56 -8.98
CA LEU A 655 -5.92 16.78 -10.40
C LEU A 655 -7.08 15.97 -11.00
N TRP A 656 -7.92 16.60 -11.79
CA TRP A 656 -8.99 15.94 -12.55
C TRP A 656 -8.69 16.14 -14.03
N ASN A 657 -8.49 15.03 -14.75
CA ASN A 657 -8.09 15.04 -16.16
C ASN A 657 -6.86 15.94 -16.45
N VAL A 658 -5.91 16.01 -15.51
CA VAL A 658 -4.60 16.65 -15.68
C VAL A 658 -3.54 15.62 -15.31
N PHE A 659 -2.65 15.35 -16.26
CA PHE A 659 -1.61 14.31 -16.16
C PHE A 659 -0.23 14.92 -16.48
N ASN A 660 0.84 14.23 -16.10
CA ASN A 660 2.24 14.65 -16.21
C ASN A 660 2.53 15.97 -15.44
N ARG A 661 1.93 16.11 -14.25
CA ARG A 661 1.97 17.35 -13.42
C ARG A 661 2.11 17.07 -11.91
N MET A 662 2.13 15.81 -11.46
CA MET A 662 2.33 15.45 -10.06
C MET A 662 3.67 15.97 -9.47
N PRO A 663 4.80 16.04 -10.19
CA PRO A 663 6.03 16.66 -9.66
C PRO A 663 5.87 18.14 -9.27
N ILE A 664 4.94 18.87 -9.90
CA ILE A 664 4.59 20.25 -9.55
C ILE A 664 3.74 20.27 -8.28
N ALA A 665 2.72 19.40 -8.18
CA ALA A 665 1.90 19.27 -6.98
C ALA A 665 2.71 18.87 -5.74
N ARG A 666 3.68 17.95 -5.90
CA ARG A 666 4.68 17.62 -4.87
C ARG A 666 5.45 18.86 -4.44
N LYS A 667 5.97 19.65 -5.39
CA LYS A 667 6.76 20.86 -5.09
C LYS A 667 5.95 21.86 -4.27
N ILE A 668 4.72 22.17 -4.67
CA ILE A 668 3.84 23.13 -3.98
C ILE A 668 3.62 22.71 -2.51
N ILE A 669 3.24 21.46 -2.25
CA ILE A 669 3.03 20.96 -0.88
C ILE A 669 4.35 20.86 -0.10
N LYS A 670 5.46 20.54 -0.78
CA LYS A 670 6.78 20.43 -0.17
C LYS A 670 7.31 21.77 0.29
N ASP A 671 7.20 22.80 -0.54
CA ASP A 671 7.68 24.15 -0.23
C ASP A 671 6.84 24.74 0.91
N GLY A 672 5.50 24.62 0.83
CA GLY A 672 4.59 24.97 1.92
C GLY A 672 4.41 26.48 2.12
N GLU A 673 4.46 27.24 1.03
CA GLU A 673 4.31 28.69 1.02
C GLU A 673 2.83 29.13 1.05
N GLU A 674 2.57 30.37 1.50
CA GLU A 674 1.26 31.02 1.31
C GLU A 674 1.14 31.51 -0.13
N HIS A 675 0.07 31.14 -0.83
CA HIS A 675 -0.21 31.64 -2.18
C HIS A 675 -1.29 32.74 -2.13
N ALA A 676 -0.94 33.94 -2.61
CA ALA A 676 -1.86 35.08 -2.64
C ALA A 676 -2.99 34.92 -3.66
N ASP A 677 -2.72 34.27 -4.80
CA ASP A 677 -3.71 33.91 -5.81
C ASP A 677 -3.43 32.50 -6.35
N LEU A 678 -4.38 31.58 -6.15
CA LEU A 678 -4.28 30.20 -6.60
C LEU A 678 -4.67 30.01 -8.07
N ASN A 679 -5.26 31.02 -8.74
CA ASN A 679 -5.48 31.00 -10.19
C ASN A 679 -4.15 31.10 -10.94
N GLU A 680 -3.21 31.92 -10.45
CA GLU A 680 -1.85 31.97 -10.99
C GLU A 680 -1.11 30.64 -10.80
N VAL A 681 -1.28 29.99 -9.64
CA VAL A 681 -0.73 28.64 -9.38
C VAL A 681 -1.37 27.59 -10.30
N ALA A 682 -2.65 27.71 -10.63
CA ALA A 682 -3.35 26.81 -11.56
C ALA A 682 -2.79 26.83 -13.00
N LYS A 683 -2.13 27.93 -13.43
CA LYS A 683 -1.45 27.98 -14.74
C LYS A 683 -0.34 26.95 -14.86
N LEU A 684 0.31 26.56 -13.76
CA LEU A 684 1.32 25.49 -13.72
C LEU A 684 0.74 24.11 -14.12
N PHE A 685 -0.58 23.96 -14.07
CA PHE A 685 -1.34 22.75 -14.41
C PHE A 685 -2.05 22.85 -15.77
N ASN A 686 -1.70 23.83 -16.61
CA ASN A 686 -2.28 24.07 -17.95
C ASN A 686 -3.81 24.26 -17.93
N ILE A 687 -4.32 24.98 -16.93
CA ILE A 687 -5.76 25.28 -16.74
C ILE A 687 -6.22 26.55 -17.50
N HIS A 688 -5.35 27.16 -18.31
CA HIS A 688 -5.66 28.39 -19.07
C HIS A 688 -5.05 28.41 -20.49
N GLU A 689 -4.73 27.25 -21.06
CA GLU A 689 -4.40 27.14 -22.50
C GLU A 689 -5.69 26.92 -23.29
N GLU A 690 -5.84 27.64 -24.42
CA GLU A 690 -7.04 27.68 -25.29
C GLU A 690 -7.33 26.37 -26.03
#